data_AF-A0A0Q6U3N5-F1
#
_entry.id   AF-A0A0Q6U3N5-F1
#
_cell.length_a   1.000
_cell.length_b   1.000
_cell.length_c   1.000
_cell.angle_alpha   90.00
_cell.angle_beta   90.00
_cell.angle_gamma   90.00
#
_symmetry.space_group_name_H-M   'P 1'
#
loop_
_entity.id
_entity.type
_entity.pdbx_description
1 polymer ?
#
loop_
_entity_poly.entity_id
_entity_poly.type
_entity_poly.pdbx_seq_one_letter_code
_entity_poly.pdbx_strand_id
1 'polypeptide(L)'
;MRHFTVLKEGGDQAVSAKPAEAHKITWDKYSLKVDGQRVFSWGGEFHPFRVPSPDLWRDILQKMKASGYNTVAIYFDWGYHSPKQGVYDFSGVRDMDRVLTMAKEEGLYVITRAGPYVNAELTRGGFPGWLVNQQARARTDAPEYIQAADEWLTQINAVIARHQLTTGQGTVIAHQIENELDVVGAPQQRYMRWLADKAKADGITVPIFHNDKGRNGYWVPKGSNVPGTVEGPNDLYAFDGYPGGNCRVDSKPASPGVAPDWGIYGASGAKGGASASPNTPGFLAEFGGGWFDYWGSNGDYDCTAIHRGVGYQRVFYATNIANGITLQSFYMTYGGTSWGWLPAPVVFSSYDYGSAIDEARGLRDKIRVMKQMGEFIAAVPDITRMDKGEAVVPSNDKVRVYHNVNAETGSHLYVVVHNPSSATDDEAFTFKLKTRDGEYVVPSRIKGQDGKMLMASYDLGGQRLVYSTSEIQTHLRWNDGDLALLYGRAGETGETVLRYASAPKVEVLEGDITSAFNAAKGDLKLTYAHKGLARVRVTGGGRPPLTLLLADAETGQTFWRRDDLLVRGPGLVRSDAIKGGVVSLTGDTEVESPLEIFAPKAVTSIRWNGAKVAAKSTTSGSLLAAKALAGPAAITLPDIAKLDWRTAPGTPEADPKFDDSAWLKTEGRRSGSTVRGPTGQPALDMSTYGFHQGDVWYRGRYQAQADIDTLTLHYGAGGAGMLQVWLDGRFLGQHELDGGLPRPITTGVATFKLPEDLRGTGEHLISVMVRNNGHNWDLDADDFHKEARGLVSASLSGPGSYSFAVPIAWKIQGNKGGEDIQDSVRGNPNNGGQYGEREGWHLPGFPDASWVKADMAATTPYAGTTWYRTSFDLALPKDHDVTLGLSIGDPDKPRSPNKRYRVLIFVNGWNMGQFIAHVGPQRTFVLPNGIVDPHGKNTIALAVTSDGAPGDALEAVKLVNLRTVRGGVPVARVPAPDFKP
;
A
#
# COMPACT_ATOMS: atom_id res chain seq x y z
N MET A 1 -32.76 9.14 14.19
CA MET A 1 -32.98 9.41 12.75
C MET A 1 -32.62 8.14 11.99
N ARG A 2 -33.52 7.62 11.14
CA ARG A 2 -33.35 6.39 10.34
C ARG A 2 -32.87 6.74 8.92
N HIS A 3 -32.23 5.74 8.29
CA HIS A 3 -31.74 5.61 6.91
C HIS A 3 -30.32 6.10 6.63
N PHE A 4 -29.36 5.17 6.70
CA PHE A 4 -28.19 5.22 5.83
C PHE A 4 -28.24 4.05 4.85
N THR A 5 -28.94 4.31 3.75
CA THR A 5 -28.47 3.95 2.41
C THR A 5 -27.75 5.20 1.93
N VAL A 6 -26.43 5.23 1.75
CA VAL A 6 -25.79 6.41 1.13
C VAL A 6 -25.54 6.17 -0.35
N LEU A 7 -26.66 6.17 -1.09
CA LEU A 7 -26.73 6.89 -2.35
C LEU A 7 -27.57 8.14 -2.06
N LYS A 8 -26.95 9.21 -1.54
CA LYS A 8 -27.53 10.54 -1.72
C LYS A 8 -26.43 11.57 -1.99
N GLU A 9 -26.49 12.04 -3.23
CA GLU A 9 -26.06 13.33 -3.77
C GLU A 9 -25.63 14.33 -2.69
N GLY A 10 -24.32 14.53 -2.59
CA GLY A 10 -23.69 15.49 -1.69
C GLY A 10 -22.30 15.90 -2.15
N GLY A 11 -22.05 15.81 -3.46
CA GLY A 11 -20.97 16.52 -4.11
C GLY A 11 -21.58 17.61 -4.96
N ASP A 12 -21.86 18.77 -4.38
CA ASP A 12 -22.13 20.02 -5.10
C ASP A 12 -20.85 20.49 -5.84
N GLN A 13 -20.18 19.59 -6.58
CA GLN A 13 -19.14 19.82 -7.60
C GLN A 13 -18.87 18.59 -8.49
N ALA A 14 -19.75 17.58 -8.57
CA ALA A 14 -19.77 16.75 -9.78
C ALA A 14 -20.41 17.59 -10.90
N VAL A 15 -19.65 18.55 -11.45
CA VAL A 15 -20.02 19.17 -12.72
C VAL A 15 -20.25 18.00 -13.65
N SER A 16 -21.51 17.83 -14.07
CA SER A 16 -21.94 16.96 -15.15
C SER A 16 -21.19 17.39 -16.42
N ALA A 17 -19.91 17.02 -16.49
CA ALA A 17 -19.18 16.98 -17.73
C ALA A 17 -19.91 15.94 -18.56
N LYS A 18 -20.35 16.34 -19.76
CA LYS A 18 -20.87 15.41 -20.75
C LYS A 18 -19.91 14.20 -20.80
N PRO A 19 -20.41 12.96 -20.77
CA PRO A 19 -19.54 11.78 -20.89
C PRO A 19 -18.59 11.98 -22.06
N ALA A 20 -17.31 11.64 -21.86
CA ALA A 20 -16.39 11.54 -22.98
C ALA A 20 -16.86 10.42 -23.92
N GLU A 21 -16.19 10.26 -25.05
CA GLU A 21 -16.49 9.15 -25.95
C GLU A 21 -16.27 7.81 -25.24
N ALA A 22 -17.20 6.88 -25.40
CA ALA A 22 -17.05 5.53 -24.87
C ALA A 22 -15.94 4.79 -25.62
N HIS A 23 -14.99 4.21 -24.90
CA HIS A 23 -13.84 3.54 -25.50
C HIS A 23 -14.05 2.02 -25.59
N LYS A 24 -13.46 1.39 -26.59
CA LYS A 24 -13.48 -0.07 -26.75
C LYS A 24 -12.21 -0.69 -26.16
N ILE A 25 -12.38 -1.55 -25.16
CA ILE A 25 -11.28 -2.35 -24.60
C ILE A 25 -11.27 -3.73 -25.26
N THR A 26 -10.12 -4.12 -25.79
CA THR A 26 -9.85 -5.46 -26.35
C THR A 26 -8.47 -5.93 -25.93
N TRP A 27 -8.09 -7.16 -26.27
CA TRP A 27 -6.76 -7.69 -25.98
C TRP A 27 -6.36 -8.76 -26.99
N ASP A 28 -5.07 -9.10 -26.99
CA ASP A 28 -4.54 -10.31 -27.60
C ASP A 28 -3.43 -10.88 -26.71
N LYS A 29 -2.73 -11.92 -27.16
CA LYS A 29 -1.63 -12.56 -26.41
C LYS A 29 -0.50 -11.60 -25.97
N TYR A 30 -0.43 -10.39 -26.54
CA TYR A 30 0.64 -9.43 -26.25
C TYR A 30 0.24 -8.37 -25.24
N SER A 31 -0.91 -7.71 -25.43
CA SER A 31 -1.32 -6.56 -24.61
C SER A 31 -2.82 -6.30 -24.64
N LEU A 32 -3.29 -5.57 -23.62
CA LEU A 32 -4.57 -4.86 -23.65
C LEU A 32 -4.52 -3.76 -24.70
N LYS A 33 -5.68 -3.41 -25.27
CA LYS A 33 -5.84 -2.34 -26.24
C LYS A 33 -7.03 -1.47 -25.90
N VAL A 34 -6.86 -0.15 -26.00
CA VAL A 34 -7.92 0.86 -25.94
C VAL A 34 -8.06 1.46 -27.34
N ASP A 35 -9.22 1.31 -27.96
CA ASP A 35 -9.50 1.75 -29.35
C ASP A 35 -8.45 1.27 -30.37
N GLY A 36 -8.00 0.03 -30.19
CA GLY A 36 -6.96 -0.59 -31.03
C GLY A 36 -5.52 -0.19 -30.67
N GLN A 37 -5.31 0.82 -29.83
CA GLN A 37 -3.99 1.23 -29.35
C GLN A 37 -3.55 0.34 -28.18
N ARG A 38 -2.36 -0.25 -28.28
CA ARG A 38 -1.82 -1.14 -27.25
C ARG A 38 -1.44 -0.38 -25.99
N VAL A 39 -1.74 -0.98 -24.84
CA VAL A 39 -1.43 -0.44 -23.51
C VAL A 39 -0.45 -1.38 -22.82
N PHE A 40 0.66 -0.81 -22.35
CA PHE A 40 1.49 -1.42 -21.32
C PHE A 40 1.05 -0.84 -19.98
N SER A 41 0.33 -1.61 -19.17
CA SER A 41 -0.08 -1.18 -17.83
C SER A 41 1.09 -1.34 -16.87
N TRP A 42 1.76 -0.23 -16.58
CA TRP A 42 2.77 -0.09 -15.54
C TRP A 42 2.08 0.44 -14.28
N GLY A 43 1.50 -0.50 -13.53
CA GLY A 43 0.60 -0.23 -12.41
C GLY A 43 1.26 -0.32 -11.04
N GLY A 44 0.65 0.31 -10.06
CA GLY A 44 1.04 0.23 -8.65
C GLY A 44 -0.16 0.17 -7.73
N GLU A 45 0.00 -0.50 -6.59
CA GLU A 45 -1.10 -0.64 -5.63
C GLU A 45 -1.17 0.54 -4.66
N PHE A 46 -2.39 1.04 -4.44
CA PHE A 46 -2.72 2.07 -3.45
C PHE A 46 -4.06 1.79 -2.77
N HIS A 47 -4.09 1.82 -1.44
CA HIS A 47 -5.30 1.61 -0.63
C HIS A 47 -5.77 2.92 0.04
N PRO A 48 -6.84 3.58 -0.46
CA PRO A 48 -7.31 4.86 0.08
C PRO A 48 -7.75 4.78 1.55
N PHE A 49 -8.29 3.64 1.99
CA PHE A 49 -8.70 3.42 3.39
C PHE A 49 -7.53 3.43 4.38
N ARG A 50 -6.26 3.30 3.92
CA ARG A 50 -5.04 3.46 4.73
C ARG A 50 -4.53 4.90 4.80
N VAL A 51 -5.25 5.85 4.21
CA VAL A 51 -4.98 7.30 4.29
C VAL A 51 -6.28 8.00 4.67
N PRO A 52 -6.57 8.22 5.97
CA PRO A 52 -7.79 8.88 6.42
C PRO A 52 -7.73 10.40 6.20
N SER A 53 -7.27 10.84 5.03
CA SER A 53 -7.17 12.23 4.58
C SER A 53 -7.35 12.28 3.05
N PRO A 54 -8.59 12.48 2.56
CA PRO A 54 -8.91 12.35 1.14
C PRO A 54 -8.12 13.26 0.19
N ASP A 55 -7.74 14.46 0.65
CA ASP A 55 -6.90 15.35 -0.17
C ASP A 55 -5.50 14.76 -0.42
N LEU A 56 -4.98 13.96 0.52
CA LEU A 56 -3.70 13.27 0.37
C LEU A 56 -3.75 12.11 -0.61
N TRP A 57 -4.93 11.59 -0.99
CA TRP A 57 -5.02 10.60 -2.06
C TRP A 57 -4.47 11.17 -3.38
N ARG A 58 -4.75 12.44 -3.67
CA ARG A 58 -4.19 13.12 -4.85
C ARG A 58 -2.67 13.24 -4.78
N ASP A 59 -2.10 13.47 -3.60
CA ASP A 59 -0.64 13.49 -3.42
C ASP A 59 -0.01 12.16 -3.83
N ILE A 60 -0.59 11.03 -3.39
CA ILE A 60 -0.11 9.69 -3.75
C ILE A 60 -0.26 9.46 -5.27
N LEU A 61 -1.42 9.74 -5.84
CA LEU A 61 -1.68 9.56 -7.27
C LEU A 61 -0.72 10.41 -8.14
N GLN A 62 -0.46 11.66 -7.75
CA GLN A 62 0.51 12.52 -8.44
C GLN A 62 1.94 11.98 -8.34
N LYS A 63 2.34 11.47 -7.17
CA LYS A 63 3.66 10.84 -6.98
C LYS A 63 3.81 9.58 -7.85
N MET A 64 2.76 8.76 -7.93
CA MET A 64 2.72 7.61 -8.83
C MET A 64 2.84 8.06 -10.29
N LYS A 65 1.98 8.97 -10.76
CA LYS A 65 2.01 9.46 -12.14
C LYS A 65 3.37 10.06 -12.52
N ALA A 66 3.93 10.92 -11.66
CA ALA A 66 5.23 11.54 -11.87
C ALA A 66 6.38 10.52 -11.86
N SER A 67 6.20 9.38 -11.20
CA SER A 67 7.18 8.29 -11.14
C SER A 67 6.98 7.24 -12.24
N GLY A 68 6.37 7.60 -13.36
CA GLY A 68 6.27 6.77 -14.55
C GLY A 68 5.12 5.75 -14.53
N TYR A 69 4.33 5.69 -13.46
CA TYR A 69 3.13 4.84 -13.44
C TYR A 69 2.06 5.41 -14.37
N ASN A 70 1.34 4.54 -15.04
CA ASN A 70 0.18 4.89 -15.86
C ASN A 70 -1.12 4.24 -15.37
N THR A 71 -1.03 3.33 -14.40
CA THR A 71 -2.18 2.64 -13.82
C THR A 71 -2.08 2.65 -12.28
N VAL A 72 -3.21 2.74 -11.59
CA VAL A 72 -3.33 2.49 -10.15
C VAL A 72 -4.30 1.33 -9.93
N ALA A 73 -3.93 0.41 -9.04
CA ALA A 73 -4.80 -0.66 -8.59
C ALA A 73 -5.30 -0.37 -7.17
N ILE A 74 -6.60 -0.58 -6.94
CA ILE A 74 -7.30 -0.16 -5.73
C ILE A 74 -8.18 -1.28 -5.19
N TYR A 75 -7.93 -1.70 -3.94
CA TYR A 75 -8.86 -2.48 -3.13
C TYR A 75 -9.98 -1.64 -2.52
N PHE A 76 -11.11 -2.31 -2.28
CA PHE A 76 -12.26 -1.77 -1.54
C PHE A 76 -12.54 -2.66 -0.31
N ASP A 77 -12.42 -2.09 0.89
CA ASP A 77 -12.63 -2.81 2.15
C ASP A 77 -14.13 -2.79 2.53
N TRP A 78 -14.85 -3.88 2.26
CA TRP A 78 -16.27 -4.00 2.60
C TRP A 78 -16.52 -3.73 4.09
N GLY A 79 -15.67 -4.24 4.97
CA GLY A 79 -15.77 -4.03 6.41
C GLY A 79 -15.59 -2.58 6.84
N TYR A 80 -14.79 -1.80 6.13
CA TYR A 80 -14.62 -0.36 6.33
C TYR A 80 -15.85 0.46 5.91
N HIS A 81 -16.58 -0.03 4.90
CA HIS A 81 -17.77 0.63 4.33
C HIS A 81 -19.09 0.17 4.94
N SER A 82 -19.13 -0.99 5.63
CA SER A 82 -20.36 -1.57 6.16
C SER A 82 -20.26 -1.88 7.66
N PRO A 83 -20.62 -0.91 8.54
CA PRO A 83 -20.61 -1.12 9.99
C PRO A 83 -21.69 -2.11 10.44
N LYS A 84 -22.77 -2.25 9.69
CA LYS A 84 -23.96 -3.08 9.97
C LYS A 84 -24.53 -3.62 8.67
N GLN A 85 -25.12 -4.81 8.70
CA GLN A 85 -25.75 -5.40 7.51
C GLN A 85 -26.81 -4.45 6.93
N GLY A 86 -26.78 -4.26 5.61
CA GLY A 86 -27.66 -3.33 4.89
C GLY A 86 -27.30 -1.85 5.03
N VAL A 87 -26.24 -1.49 5.76
CA VAL A 87 -25.75 -0.11 5.92
C VAL A 87 -24.41 0.03 5.22
N TYR A 88 -24.31 1.02 4.32
CA TYR A 88 -23.12 1.29 3.52
C TYR A 88 -22.81 2.80 3.49
N ASP A 89 -21.55 3.14 3.72
CA ASP A 89 -21.06 4.53 3.77
C ASP A 89 -19.87 4.74 2.81
N PHE A 90 -20.06 5.67 1.87
CA PHE A 90 -19.04 6.13 0.91
C PHE A 90 -18.80 7.64 1.04
N SER A 91 -18.93 8.21 2.24
CA SER A 91 -18.75 9.63 2.49
C SER A 91 -17.41 9.95 3.17
N GLY A 92 -16.92 11.19 3.00
CA GLY A 92 -15.72 11.68 3.69
C GLY A 92 -14.47 10.82 3.43
N VAL A 93 -13.92 10.21 4.49
CA VAL A 93 -12.74 9.32 4.41
C VAL A 93 -13.02 7.97 3.73
N ARG A 94 -14.28 7.72 3.33
CA ARG A 94 -14.77 6.53 2.62
C ARG A 94 -15.19 6.84 1.17
N ASP A 95 -14.91 8.04 0.67
CA ASP A 95 -15.39 8.46 -0.65
C ASP A 95 -14.62 7.81 -1.82
N MET A 96 -15.14 6.68 -2.28
CA MET A 96 -14.56 5.92 -3.39
C MET A 96 -14.85 6.57 -4.76
N ASP A 97 -15.90 7.38 -4.87
CA ASP A 97 -16.18 8.11 -6.11
C ASP A 97 -15.11 9.20 -6.35
N ARG A 98 -14.72 9.87 -5.26
CA ARG A 98 -13.70 10.90 -5.26
C ARG A 98 -12.32 10.38 -5.67
N VAL A 99 -11.86 9.25 -5.14
CA VAL A 99 -10.52 8.73 -5.51
C VAL A 99 -10.46 8.25 -6.96
N LEU A 100 -11.54 7.66 -7.48
CA LEU A 100 -11.63 7.27 -8.89
C LEU A 100 -11.69 8.50 -9.81
N THR A 101 -12.40 9.55 -9.40
CA THR A 101 -12.37 10.86 -10.07
C THR A 101 -10.96 11.45 -10.10
N MET A 102 -10.25 11.43 -8.97
CA MET A 102 -8.87 11.91 -8.89
C MET A 102 -7.95 11.12 -9.82
N ALA A 103 -8.06 9.79 -9.89
CA ALA A 103 -7.24 8.98 -10.79
C ALA A 103 -7.45 9.39 -12.26
N LYS A 104 -8.70 9.66 -12.67
CA LYS A 104 -9.02 10.20 -14.00
C LYS A 104 -8.35 11.55 -14.22
N GLU A 105 -8.51 12.50 -13.30
CA GLU A 105 -7.96 13.84 -13.41
C GLU A 105 -6.42 13.86 -13.49
N GLU A 106 -5.76 12.95 -12.77
CA GLU A 106 -4.30 12.78 -12.80
C GLU A 106 -3.81 11.93 -14.00
N GLY A 107 -4.72 11.47 -14.86
CA GLY A 107 -4.40 10.72 -16.07
C GLY A 107 -3.83 9.32 -15.80
N LEU A 108 -4.37 8.64 -14.79
CA LEU A 108 -4.08 7.25 -14.46
C LEU A 108 -5.25 6.35 -14.87
N TYR A 109 -4.95 5.23 -15.51
CA TYR A 109 -5.90 4.12 -15.60
C TYR A 109 -6.13 3.51 -14.22
N VAL A 110 -7.29 2.87 -14.05
CA VAL A 110 -7.64 2.20 -12.79
C VAL A 110 -7.92 0.72 -13.03
N ILE A 111 -7.32 -0.12 -12.17
CA ILE A 111 -7.71 -1.51 -11.98
C ILE A 111 -8.45 -1.58 -10.65
N THR A 112 -9.73 -1.96 -10.69
CA THR A 112 -10.57 -2.03 -9.48
C THR A 112 -10.57 -3.43 -8.91
N ARG A 113 -10.50 -3.56 -7.57
CA ARG A 113 -10.43 -4.85 -6.88
C ARG A 113 -11.45 -4.91 -5.74
N ALA A 114 -12.70 -5.18 -6.11
CA ALA A 114 -13.87 -4.90 -5.26
C ALA A 114 -14.23 -6.02 -4.26
N GLY A 115 -13.49 -7.12 -4.24
CA GLY A 115 -13.76 -8.26 -3.37
C GLY A 115 -14.88 -9.15 -3.90
N PRO A 116 -15.77 -9.70 -3.05
CA PRO A 116 -16.07 -9.29 -1.67
C PRO A 116 -14.98 -9.54 -0.64
N TYR A 117 -14.09 -10.50 -0.88
CA TYR A 117 -12.91 -10.76 -0.06
C TYR A 117 -11.67 -10.12 -0.71
N VAL A 118 -10.83 -9.44 0.08
CA VAL A 118 -9.64 -8.74 -0.44
C VAL A 118 -8.33 -9.12 0.24
N ASN A 119 -8.37 -9.88 1.35
CA ASN A 119 -7.21 -10.15 2.20
C ASN A 119 -6.52 -8.86 2.71
N ALA A 120 -5.60 -8.30 1.92
CA ALA A 120 -4.93 -7.01 2.10
C ALA A 120 -4.28 -6.74 3.48
N GLU A 121 -3.98 -7.79 4.23
CA GLU A 121 -3.59 -7.73 5.64
C GLU A 121 -4.60 -7.01 6.55
N LEU A 122 -5.89 -7.04 6.20
CA LEU A 122 -6.98 -6.44 6.96
C LEU A 122 -7.61 -7.45 7.93
N THR A 123 -8.14 -6.96 9.06
CA THR A 123 -8.98 -7.76 9.94
C THR A 123 -10.12 -8.42 9.15
N ARG A 124 -10.30 -9.74 9.29
CA ARG A 124 -11.25 -10.55 8.48
C ARG A 124 -11.01 -10.52 6.97
N GLY A 125 -9.84 -10.08 6.52
CA GLY A 125 -9.50 -9.92 5.11
C GLY A 125 -10.43 -8.98 4.34
N GLY A 126 -10.98 -7.98 5.04
CA GLY A 126 -11.92 -6.99 4.48
C GLY A 126 -13.40 -7.34 4.64
N PHE A 127 -13.76 -8.48 5.25
CA PHE A 127 -15.17 -8.74 5.58
C PHE A 127 -15.67 -7.87 6.73
N PRO A 128 -16.96 -7.48 6.72
CA PRO A 128 -17.55 -6.72 7.81
C PRO A 128 -17.68 -7.57 9.09
N GLY A 129 -17.68 -6.90 10.23
CA GLY A 129 -17.69 -7.55 11.54
C GLY A 129 -18.89 -8.47 11.74
N TRP A 130 -20.08 -8.04 11.30
CA TRP A 130 -21.31 -8.80 11.42
C TRP A 130 -21.30 -10.12 10.63
N LEU A 131 -20.45 -10.25 9.59
CA LEU A 131 -20.33 -11.47 8.78
C LEU A 131 -19.74 -12.64 9.59
N VAL A 132 -18.96 -12.36 10.64
CA VAL A 132 -18.42 -13.38 11.57
C VAL A 132 -19.52 -14.25 12.18
N ASN A 133 -20.73 -13.71 12.33
CA ASN A 133 -21.85 -14.42 12.94
C ASN A 133 -22.63 -15.31 11.97
N GLN A 134 -22.38 -15.22 10.66
CA GLN A 134 -23.05 -16.05 9.66
C GLN A 134 -22.66 -17.52 9.81
N GLN A 135 -23.64 -18.42 9.70
CA GLN A 135 -23.37 -19.85 9.73
C GLN A 135 -22.93 -20.36 8.35
N ALA A 136 -23.30 -19.65 7.27
CA ALA A 136 -22.87 -19.96 5.92
C ALA A 136 -21.34 -19.83 5.75
N ARG A 137 -20.74 -20.80 5.06
CA ARG A 137 -19.32 -20.75 4.71
C ARG A 137 -19.05 -19.59 3.75
N ALA A 138 -18.15 -18.69 4.11
CA ALA A 138 -17.77 -17.58 3.25
C ALA A 138 -17.07 -18.07 1.98
N ARG A 139 -17.06 -17.23 0.93
CA ARG A 139 -16.39 -17.51 -0.36
C ARG A 139 -16.90 -18.79 -1.05
N THR A 140 -18.19 -19.09 -0.86
CA THR A 140 -18.90 -20.21 -1.51
C THR A 140 -20.26 -19.75 -2.04
N ASP A 141 -21.01 -20.66 -2.65
CA ASP A 141 -22.40 -20.40 -3.10
C ASP A 141 -23.45 -20.53 -1.98
N ALA A 142 -23.03 -20.50 -0.71
CA ALA A 142 -23.94 -20.56 0.42
C ALA A 142 -24.92 -19.37 0.40
N PRO A 143 -26.26 -19.59 0.46
CA PRO A 143 -27.24 -18.53 0.22
C PRO A 143 -27.12 -17.29 1.12
N GLU A 144 -26.87 -17.45 2.41
CA GLU A 144 -26.72 -16.34 3.36
C GLU A 144 -25.49 -15.47 3.06
N TYR A 145 -24.38 -16.09 2.64
CA TYR A 145 -23.17 -15.36 2.23
C TYR A 145 -23.40 -14.65 0.88
N ILE A 146 -23.99 -15.34 -0.10
CA ILE A 146 -24.32 -14.76 -1.41
C ILE A 146 -25.22 -13.55 -1.27
N GLN A 147 -26.25 -13.61 -0.43
CA GLN A 147 -27.14 -12.47 -0.19
C GLN A 147 -26.38 -11.25 0.36
N ALA A 148 -25.50 -11.47 1.35
CA ALA A 148 -24.68 -10.41 1.93
C ALA A 148 -23.70 -9.81 0.90
N ALA A 149 -23.04 -10.66 0.12
CA ALA A 149 -22.13 -10.24 -0.94
C ALA A 149 -22.88 -9.50 -2.08
N ASP A 150 -24.10 -9.92 -2.42
CA ASP A 150 -24.93 -9.27 -3.45
C ASP A 150 -25.21 -7.81 -3.09
N GLU A 151 -25.59 -7.56 -1.84
CA GLU A 151 -25.83 -6.21 -1.34
C GLU A 151 -24.57 -5.34 -1.44
N TRP A 152 -23.41 -5.83 -0.99
CA TRP A 152 -22.14 -5.11 -1.09
C TRP A 152 -21.80 -4.78 -2.53
N LEU A 153 -21.79 -5.79 -3.40
CA LEU A 153 -21.43 -5.65 -4.81
C LEU A 153 -22.36 -4.67 -5.51
N THR A 154 -23.66 -4.70 -5.23
CA THR A 154 -24.61 -3.70 -5.76
C THR A 154 -24.19 -2.28 -5.45
N GLN A 155 -23.76 -2.02 -4.20
CA GLN A 155 -23.37 -0.67 -3.79
C GLN A 155 -22.06 -0.23 -4.43
N ILE A 156 -21.01 -1.05 -4.35
CA ILE A 156 -19.69 -0.67 -4.84
C ILE A 156 -19.63 -0.66 -6.38
N ASN A 157 -20.28 -1.61 -7.06
CA ASN A 157 -20.34 -1.63 -8.51
C ASN A 157 -21.09 -0.41 -9.06
N ALA A 158 -22.11 0.09 -8.36
CA ALA A 158 -22.76 1.34 -8.76
C ALA A 158 -21.80 2.54 -8.74
N VAL A 159 -20.83 2.57 -7.82
CA VAL A 159 -19.74 3.57 -7.82
C VAL A 159 -18.81 3.31 -9.00
N ILE A 160 -18.25 2.10 -9.11
CA ILE A 160 -17.27 1.74 -10.15
C ILE A 160 -17.84 1.94 -11.57
N ALA A 161 -19.12 1.63 -11.78
CA ALA A 161 -19.77 1.74 -13.08
C ALA A 161 -19.71 3.15 -13.66
N ARG A 162 -19.71 4.19 -12.81
CA ARG A 162 -19.57 5.61 -13.18
C ARG A 162 -18.16 6.02 -13.57
N HIS A 163 -17.17 5.16 -13.37
CA HIS A 163 -15.75 5.47 -13.61
C HIS A 163 -15.12 4.62 -14.71
N GLN A 164 -15.93 3.88 -15.47
CA GLN A 164 -15.43 3.03 -16.54
C GLN A 164 -14.98 3.82 -17.76
N LEU A 165 -13.87 3.38 -18.36
CA LEU A 165 -13.40 3.91 -19.63
C LEU A 165 -14.37 3.54 -20.77
N THR A 166 -15.00 2.37 -20.69
CA THR A 166 -15.98 1.86 -21.66
C THR A 166 -17.31 2.62 -21.68
N THR A 167 -17.59 3.46 -20.68
CA THR A 167 -18.75 4.35 -20.67
C THR A 167 -18.38 5.82 -20.94
N GLY A 168 -17.09 6.12 -21.13
CA GLY A 168 -16.57 7.48 -21.31
C GLY A 168 -16.61 8.33 -20.04
N GLN A 169 -16.91 7.74 -18.88
CA GLN A 169 -17.10 8.49 -17.63
C GLN A 169 -15.86 8.49 -16.73
N GLY A 170 -14.98 7.49 -16.82
CA GLY A 170 -13.70 7.48 -16.08
C GLY A 170 -12.59 6.70 -16.77
N THR A 171 -11.65 6.16 -15.98
CA THR A 171 -10.44 5.50 -16.46
C THR A 171 -10.27 4.07 -15.96
N VAL A 172 -11.33 3.45 -15.41
CA VAL A 172 -11.29 2.02 -15.06
C VAL A 172 -11.17 1.19 -16.34
N ILE A 173 -10.16 0.32 -16.40
CA ILE A 173 -9.82 -0.52 -17.56
C ILE A 173 -9.95 -2.03 -17.30
N ALA A 174 -9.99 -2.44 -16.04
CA ALA A 174 -10.20 -3.84 -15.65
C ALA A 174 -10.81 -3.91 -14.24
N HIS A 175 -11.54 -5.00 -13.98
CA HIS A 175 -12.22 -5.24 -12.71
C HIS A 175 -11.92 -6.65 -12.18
N GLN A 176 -11.33 -6.73 -10.98
CA GLN A 176 -11.10 -7.99 -10.29
C GLN A 176 -12.36 -8.41 -9.54
N ILE A 177 -12.75 -9.66 -9.73
CA ILE A 177 -13.69 -10.36 -8.85
C ILE A 177 -12.91 -11.27 -7.91
N GLU A 178 -13.33 -11.33 -6.64
CA GLU A 178 -12.65 -12.12 -5.62
C GLU A 178 -11.18 -11.67 -5.39
N ASN A 179 -10.44 -12.42 -4.57
CA ASN A 179 -9.01 -12.29 -4.34
C ASN A 179 -8.35 -13.62 -3.97
N GLU A 180 -7.39 -14.09 -4.77
CA GLU A 180 -6.52 -15.25 -4.44
C GLU A 180 -7.27 -16.54 -4.02
N LEU A 181 -8.51 -16.78 -4.50
CA LEU A 181 -9.22 -18.04 -4.28
C LEU A 181 -8.48 -19.23 -4.90
N ASP A 182 -7.77 -20.01 -4.09
CA ASP A 182 -7.05 -21.21 -4.53
C ASP A 182 -7.87 -22.51 -4.42
N VAL A 183 -9.14 -22.39 -3.98
CA VAL A 183 -10.10 -23.50 -3.86
C VAL A 183 -11.04 -23.53 -5.06
N VAL A 184 -10.98 -24.60 -5.86
CA VAL A 184 -11.67 -24.70 -7.16
C VAL A 184 -12.85 -25.69 -7.20
N GLY A 185 -13.44 -25.99 -6.04
CA GLY A 185 -14.55 -26.92 -5.91
C GLY A 185 -15.85 -26.45 -6.58
N ALA A 186 -16.83 -27.34 -6.71
CA ALA A 186 -18.11 -27.02 -7.33
C ALA A 186 -18.85 -25.81 -6.69
N PRO A 187 -18.86 -25.65 -5.34
CA PRO A 187 -19.37 -24.43 -4.69
C PRO A 187 -18.67 -23.15 -5.17
N GLN A 188 -17.33 -23.18 -5.22
CA GLN A 188 -16.51 -22.03 -5.63
C GLN A 188 -16.69 -21.71 -7.12
N GLN A 189 -16.85 -22.72 -7.97
CA GLN A 189 -17.14 -22.49 -9.39
C GLN A 189 -18.48 -21.79 -9.61
N ARG A 190 -19.52 -22.15 -8.84
CA ARG A 190 -20.82 -21.47 -8.89
C ARG A 190 -20.73 -20.06 -8.32
N TYR A 191 -20.00 -19.88 -7.22
CA TYR A 191 -19.72 -18.58 -6.61
C TYR A 191 -18.98 -17.63 -7.56
N MET A 192 -17.87 -18.06 -8.17
CA MET A 192 -17.12 -17.24 -9.12
C MET A 192 -17.99 -16.86 -10.33
N ARG A 193 -18.79 -17.79 -10.86
CA ARG A 193 -19.73 -17.49 -11.95
C ARG A 193 -20.75 -16.44 -11.52
N TRP A 194 -21.33 -16.60 -10.33
CA TRP A 194 -22.25 -15.62 -9.76
C TRP A 194 -21.60 -14.23 -9.61
N LEU A 195 -20.35 -14.13 -9.14
CA LEU A 195 -19.63 -12.86 -9.05
C LEU A 195 -19.50 -12.16 -10.40
N ALA A 196 -19.12 -12.89 -11.45
CA ALA A 196 -18.98 -12.34 -12.79
C ALA A 196 -20.33 -11.89 -13.36
N ASP A 197 -21.39 -12.69 -13.16
CA ASP A 197 -22.74 -12.36 -13.59
C ASP A 197 -23.28 -11.14 -12.84
N LYS A 198 -23.01 -11.04 -11.53
CA LYS A 198 -23.37 -9.90 -10.69
C LYS A 198 -22.68 -8.62 -11.13
N ALA A 199 -21.35 -8.65 -11.33
CA ALA A 199 -20.61 -7.50 -11.83
C ALA A 199 -21.18 -6.99 -13.16
N LYS A 200 -21.45 -7.90 -14.11
CA LYS A 200 -22.06 -7.55 -15.41
C LYS A 200 -23.47 -6.98 -15.25
N ALA A 201 -24.30 -7.58 -14.40
CA ALA A 201 -25.66 -7.13 -14.14
C ALA A 201 -25.70 -5.73 -13.50
N ASP A 202 -24.71 -5.40 -12.66
CA ASP A 202 -24.57 -4.08 -12.04
C ASP A 202 -23.91 -3.03 -12.96
N GLY A 203 -23.62 -3.39 -14.22
CA GLY A 203 -23.14 -2.45 -15.23
C GLY A 203 -21.62 -2.41 -15.42
N ILE A 204 -20.87 -3.38 -14.88
CA ILE A 204 -19.45 -3.53 -15.20
C ILE A 204 -19.30 -4.11 -16.62
N THR A 205 -18.62 -3.34 -17.47
CA THR A 205 -18.42 -3.59 -18.91
C THR A 205 -16.95 -3.67 -19.31
N VAL A 206 -16.02 -3.32 -18.42
CA VAL A 206 -14.58 -3.57 -18.59
C VAL A 206 -14.27 -5.06 -18.39
N PRO A 207 -13.13 -5.57 -18.90
CA PRO A 207 -12.73 -6.97 -18.72
C PRO A 207 -12.63 -7.37 -17.25
N ILE A 208 -13.17 -8.55 -16.95
CA ILE A 208 -13.13 -9.16 -15.63
C ILE A 208 -11.94 -10.11 -15.50
N PHE A 209 -11.29 -10.10 -14.34
CA PHE A 209 -10.23 -11.04 -14.02
C PHE A 209 -10.30 -11.51 -12.55
N HIS A 210 -9.51 -12.53 -12.25
CA HIS A 210 -9.18 -12.97 -10.89
C HIS A 210 -7.65 -13.06 -10.80
N ASN A 211 -7.09 -12.76 -9.63
CA ASN A 211 -5.68 -12.92 -9.34
C ASN A 211 -5.40 -14.26 -8.67
N ASP A 212 -4.84 -15.22 -9.41
CA ASP A 212 -4.48 -16.53 -8.88
C ASP A 212 -3.36 -16.41 -7.84
N LYS A 213 -3.51 -17.12 -6.70
CA LYS A 213 -2.55 -17.15 -5.58
C LYS A 213 -1.25 -17.81 -6.02
N GLY A 214 -0.31 -17.01 -6.52
CA GLY A 214 0.84 -17.54 -7.23
C GLY A 214 0.52 -17.74 -8.71
N ARG A 215 0.76 -18.94 -9.25
CA ARG A 215 0.57 -19.24 -10.69
C ARG A 215 0.10 -20.68 -10.84
N ASN A 216 -1.09 -20.98 -10.34
CA ASN A 216 -1.61 -22.36 -10.32
C ASN A 216 -2.28 -22.72 -11.65
N GLY A 217 -2.70 -21.71 -12.42
CA GLY A 217 -3.53 -21.89 -13.61
C GLY A 217 -5.00 -22.02 -13.24
N TYR A 218 -5.41 -21.40 -12.14
CA TYR A 218 -6.80 -21.40 -11.70
C TYR A 218 -7.55 -20.20 -12.25
N TRP A 219 -8.84 -20.42 -12.53
CA TRP A 219 -9.75 -19.40 -13.05
C TRP A 219 -9.31 -18.78 -14.38
N VAL A 220 -8.66 -19.56 -15.24
CA VAL A 220 -8.27 -19.11 -16.58
C VAL A 220 -9.52 -18.85 -17.44
N PRO A 221 -9.47 -17.91 -18.39
CA PRO A 221 -10.56 -17.70 -19.35
C PRO A 221 -10.91 -18.99 -20.11
N LYS A 222 -12.17 -19.07 -20.53
CA LYS A 222 -12.61 -20.16 -21.41
C LYS A 222 -11.79 -20.18 -22.69
N GLY A 223 -11.31 -21.36 -23.09
CA GLY A 223 -10.54 -21.53 -24.32
C GLY A 223 -9.04 -21.22 -24.19
N SER A 224 -8.50 -21.14 -22.98
CA SER A 224 -7.04 -21.17 -22.76
C SER A 224 -6.43 -22.49 -23.25
N ASN A 225 -7.16 -23.61 -23.18
CA ASN A 225 -6.78 -24.93 -23.73
C ASN A 225 -5.41 -25.44 -23.26
N VAL A 226 -5.03 -25.17 -22.00
CA VAL A 226 -3.77 -25.62 -21.41
C VAL A 226 -4.04 -26.76 -20.42
N PRO A 227 -3.38 -27.93 -20.54
CA PRO A 227 -3.58 -29.02 -19.59
C PRO A 227 -3.26 -28.62 -18.14
N GLY A 228 -4.16 -28.98 -17.22
CA GLY A 228 -4.02 -28.72 -15.79
C GLY A 228 -4.56 -27.36 -15.31
N THR A 229 -5.07 -26.52 -16.20
CA THR A 229 -5.76 -25.30 -15.79
C THR A 229 -7.20 -25.56 -15.38
N VAL A 230 -7.78 -24.63 -14.63
CA VAL A 230 -9.20 -24.62 -14.25
C VAL A 230 -9.87 -23.42 -14.88
N GLU A 231 -10.87 -23.64 -15.73
CA GLU A 231 -11.61 -22.54 -16.37
C GLU A 231 -12.48 -21.79 -15.36
N GLY A 232 -12.45 -20.46 -15.43
CA GLY A 232 -13.29 -19.54 -14.68
C GLY A 232 -14.13 -18.64 -15.60
N PRO A 233 -14.95 -17.76 -15.02
CA PRO A 233 -15.80 -16.83 -15.76
C PRO A 233 -15.06 -15.55 -16.21
N ASN A 234 -13.72 -15.55 -16.14
CA ASN A 234 -12.88 -14.39 -16.38
C ASN A 234 -12.61 -14.15 -17.87
N ASP A 235 -12.35 -12.90 -18.22
CA ASP A 235 -11.91 -12.47 -19.55
C ASP A 235 -10.38 -12.51 -19.69
N LEU A 236 -9.67 -12.23 -18.60
CA LEU A 236 -8.21 -12.26 -18.50
C LEU A 236 -7.76 -13.19 -17.36
N TYR A 237 -6.68 -13.92 -17.57
CA TYR A 237 -5.98 -14.62 -16.50
C TYR A 237 -4.94 -13.69 -15.89
N ALA A 238 -5.04 -13.45 -14.58
CA ALA A 238 -4.02 -12.76 -13.82
C ALA A 238 -3.53 -13.65 -12.68
N PHE A 239 -2.31 -13.41 -12.23
CA PHE A 239 -1.64 -14.26 -11.26
C PHE A 239 -0.63 -13.45 -10.46
N ASP A 240 -0.33 -13.90 -9.25
CA ASP A 240 0.45 -13.13 -8.29
C ASP A 240 1.86 -13.70 -8.07
N GLY A 241 2.75 -12.87 -7.55
CA GLY A 241 4.09 -13.33 -7.23
C GLY A 241 4.90 -12.38 -6.38
N TYR A 242 5.46 -12.95 -5.31
CA TYR A 242 6.33 -12.24 -4.36
C TYR A 242 7.74 -12.85 -4.30
N PRO A 243 8.45 -13.00 -5.44
CA PRO A 243 9.77 -13.61 -5.46
C PRO A 243 10.83 -12.65 -4.90
N GLY A 244 12.00 -13.17 -4.53
CA GLY A 244 13.14 -12.36 -4.05
C GLY A 244 13.56 -12.63 -2.61
N GLY A 245 12.76 -13.37 -1.83
CA GLY A 245 13.05 -13.67 -0.43
C GLY A 245 12.72 -12.53 0.55
N ASN A 246 13.14 -12.72 1.80
CA ASN A 246 12.86 -11.85 2.94
C ASN A 246 14.16 -11.34 3.57
N CYS A 247 14.04 -10.30 4.40
CA CYS A 247 15.12 -9.87 5.29
C CYS A 247 15.53 -10.98 6.25
N ARG A 248 16.78 -10.92 6.72
CA ARG A 248 17.26 -11.80 7.78
C ARG A 248 16.71 -11.36 9.13
N VAL A 249 16.81 -12.25 10.13
CA VAL A 249 16.38 -11.99 11.51
C VAL A 249 17.09 -10.80 12.16
N ASP A 250 18.26 -10.36 11.67
CA ASP A 250 18.96 -9.15 12.14
C ASP A 250 18.54 -7.87 11.41
N SER A 251 17.40 -7.88 10.71
CA SER A 251 16.84 -6.78 9.90
C SER A 251 17.83 -6.24 8.86
N LYS A 252 18.60 -7.14 8.25
CA LYS A 252 19.52 -6.84 7.14
C LYS A 252 19.10 -7.59 5.88
N PRO A 253 19.34 -7.02 4.69
CA PRO A 253 19.03 -7.69 3.44
C PRO A 253 19.67 -9.08 3.37
N ALA A 254 18.89 -10.06 2.91
CA ALA A 254 19.41 -11.40 2.66
C ALA A 254 20.15 -11.42 1.31
N SER A 255 20.72 -12.58 0.96
CA SER A 255 21.24 -12.79 -0.39
C SER A 255 20.11 -12.60 -1.42
N PRO A 256 20.40 -11.97 -2.58
CA PRO A 256 19.38 -11.77 -3.59
C PRO A 256 18.78 -13.07 -4.12
N GLY A 257 17.49 -13.04 -4.46
CA GLY A 257 16.82 -14.15 -5.11
C GLY A 257 17.06 -14.21 -6.63
N VAL A 258 16.67 -15.31 -7.25
CA VAL A 258 16.66 -15.46 -8.72
C VAL A 258 15.35 -14.92 -9.28
N ALA A 259 15.42 -14.00 -10.23
CA ALA A 259 14.25 -13.53 -10.97
C ALA A 259 13.67 -14.66 -11.83
N PRO A 260 12.39 -15.00 -11.68
CA PRO A 260 11.78 -16.11 -12.39
C PRO A 260 11.31 -15.71 -13.80
N ASP A 261 11.32 -16.68 -14.71
CA ASP A 261 10.71 -16.54 -16.04
C ASP A 261 9.25 -17.00 -16.00
N TRP A 262 8.31 -16.04 -16.04
CA TRP A 262 6.85 -16.29 -15.94
C TRP A 262 6.06 -15.87 -17.19
N GLY A 263 6.72 -15.73 -18.33
CA GLY A 263 6.08 -15.44 -19.61
C GLY A 263 6.75 -16.18 -20.77
N ILE A 264 7.10 -15.48 -21.84
CA ILE A 264 7.58 -16.11 -23.09
C ILE A 264 8.91 -16.90 -22.95
N TYR A 265 9.66 -16.70 -21.87
CA TYR A 265 10.86 -17.49 -21.54
C TYR A 265 10.61 -18.55 -20.45
N GLY A 266 9.43 -18.54 -19.84
CA GLY A 266 9.06 -19.45 -18.75
C GLY A 266 8.72 -20.85 -19.23
N ALA A 267 8.50 -21.74 -18.27
CA ALA A 267 7.96 -23.06 -18.55
C ALA A 267 6.55 -22.96 -19.17
N SER A 268 6.22 -23.83 -20.12
CA SER A 268 4.85 -23.97 -20.62
C SER A 268 3.95 -24.66 -19.59
N GLY A 269 2.64 -24.41 -19.68
CA GLY A 269 1.62 -25.15 -18.93
C GLY A 269 0.95 -24.32 -17.82
N ALA A 270 0.05 -24.95 -17.08
CA ALA A 270 -0.79 -24.30 -16.08
C ALA A 270 0.01 -23.53 -15.00
N LYS A 271 1.22 -23.98 -14.67
CA LYS A 271 2.06 -23.37 -13.62
C LYS A 271 3.17 -22.46 -14.11
N GLY A 272 3.15 -22.11 -15.40
CA GLY A 272 4.19 -21.30 -16.03
C GLY A 272 3.99 -19.79 -15.96
N GLY A 273 2.97 -19.31 -15.24
CA GLY A 273 2.58 -17.90 -15.25
C GLY A 273 1.70 -17.61 -16.46
N ALA A 274 2.10 -16.67 -17.33
CA ALA A 274 1.30 -16.26 -18.48
C ALA A 274 0.98 -17.41 -19.47
N SER A 275 1.80 -18.48 -19.47
CA SER A 275 1.58 -19.65 -20.33
C SER A 275 0.35 -20.49 -19.94
N ALA A 276 -0.28 -20.24 -18.79
CA ALA A 276 -1.58 -20.82 -18.43
C ALA A 276 -2.73 -20.28 -19.29
N SER A 277 -2.57 -19.08 -19.86
CA SER A 277 -3.56 -18.46 -20.74
C SER A 277 -2.87 -17.79 -21.94
N PRO A 278 -2.41 -18.57 -22.93
CA PRO A 278 -1.55 -18.08 -24.02
C PRO A 278 -2.25 -17.12 -25.00
N ASN A 279 -3.58 -16.97 -24.90
CA ASN A 279 -4.39 -16.11 -25.76
C ASN A 279 -4.68 -14.73 -25.14
N THR A 280 -4.29 -14.52 -23.87
CA THR A 280 -4.45 -13.25 -23.14
C THR A 280 -3.08 -12.65 -22.83
N PRO A 281 -2.98 -11.32 -22.61
CA PRO A 281 -1.72 -10.71 -22.23
C PRO A 281 -1.21 -11.26 -20.90
N GLY A 282 0.11 -11.31 -20.72
CA GLY A 282 0.70 -11.64 -19.43
C GLY A 282 0.30 -10.58 -18.39
N PHE A 283 -0.33 -11.03 -17.31
CA PHE A 283 -0.91 -10.15 -16.29
C PHE A 283 -0.49 -10.58 -14.88
N LEU A 284 0.40 -9.78 -14.27
CA LEU A 284 0.74 -9.85 -12.85
C LEU A 284 -0.14 -8.89 -12.07
N ALA A 285 -1.21 -9.41 -11.44
CA ALA A 285 -2.14 -8.57 -10.68
C ALA A 285 -1.53 -8.08 -9.37
N GLU A 286 -0.68 -8.87 -8.73
CA GLU A 286 0.20 -8.44 -7.66
C GLU A 286 1.62 -8.97 -7.87
N PHE A 287 2.60 -8.06 -8.00
CA PHE A 287 4.01 -8.40 -7.97
C PHE A 287 4.73 -7.65 -6.84
N GLY A 288 5.58 -8.35 -6.11
CA GLY A 288 6.23 -7.84 -4.90
C GLY A 288 6.90 -6.47 -5.06
N GLY A 289 6.25 -5.43 -4.54
CA GLY A 289 6.77 -4.07 -4.34
C GLY A 289 7.42 -3.88 -2.97
N GLY A 290 7.22 -4.82 -2.05
CA GLY A 290 7.74 -4.81 -0.68
C GLY A 290 7.31 -6.08 0.07
N TRP A 291 7.13 -6.00 1.38
CA TRP A 291 6.61 -7.09 2.23
C TRP A 291 5.98 -6.52 3.51
N PHE A 292 4.93 -7.16 4.04
CA PHE A 292 4.35 -6.77 5.32
C PHE A 292 5.27 -7.12 6.49
N ASP A 293 5.06 -6.49 7.65
CA ASP A 293 5.82 -6.78 8.87
C ASP A 293 4.87 -7.08 10.05
N TYR A 294 5.35 -7.81 11.05
CA TYR A 294 4.52 -8.45 12.08
C TYR A 294 4.91 -8.06 13.51
N TRP A 295 3.97 -8.22 14.45
CA TRP A 295 4.20 -7.98 15.87
C TRP A 295 5.36 -8.82 16.40
N GLY A 296 6.34 -8.19 17.06
CA GLY A 296 7.51 -8.87 17.60
C GLY A 296 8.67 -9.08 16.62
N SER A 297 8.54 -8.64 15.36
CA SER A 297 9.67 -8.55 14.43
C SER A 297 10.65 -7.44 14.87
N ASN A 298 11.80 -7.35 14.19
CA ASN A 298 12.83 -6.34 14.47
C ASN A 298 12.62 -5.02 13.71
N GLY A 299 11.50 -4.84 13.00
CA GLY A 299 11.22 -3.66 12.18
C GLY A 299 11.88 -3.77 10.81
N ASP A 300 11.23 -4.46 9.89
CA ASP A 300 11.85 -4.92 8.64
C ASP A 300 11.54 -4.04 7.43
N TYR A 301 10.75 -2.97 7.55
CA TYR A 301 10.37 -2.15 6.39
C TYR A 301 11.56 -1.44 5.71
N ASP A 302 12.49 -0.85 6.46
CA ASP A 302 13.69 -0.22 5.88
C ASP A 302 14.60 -1.25 5.21
N CYS A 303 14.78 -2.42 5.85
CA CYS A 303 15.49 -3.53 5.25
C CYS A 303 14.82 -4.00 3.95
N THR A 304 13.49 -4.12 3.96
CA THR A 304 12.69 -4.56 2.82
C THR A 304 12.76 -3.58 1.67
N ALA A 305 12.78 -2.27 1.95
CA ALA A 305 12.96 -1.22 0.96
C ALA A 305 14.32 -1.33 0.23
N ILE A 306 15.37 -1.82 0.91
CA ILE A 306 16.69 -2.08 0.32
C ILE A 306 16.71 -3.43 -0.40
N HIS A 307 16.21 -4.49 0.25
CA HIS A 307 16.23 -5.87 -0.27
C HIS A 307 15.41 -5.99 -1.56
N ARG A 308 14.20 -5.40 -1.58
CA ARG A 308 13.36 -5.23 -2.77
C ARG A 308 13.54 -3.82 -3.37
N GLY A 309 14.76 -3.31 -3.33
CA GLY A 309 15.13 -1.96 -3.74
C GLY A 309 15.58 -1.85 -5.18
N VAL A 310 16.51 -0.91 -5.44
CA VAL A 310 17.00 -0.55 -6.78
C VAL A 310 17.44 -1.77 -7.61
N GLY A 311 18.27 -2.65 -7.05
CA GLY A 311 18.79 -3.80 -7.78
C GLY A 311 17.71 -4.84 -8.11
N TYR A 312 16.84 -5.12 -7.12
CA TYR A 312 15.70 -6.01 -7.30
C TYR A 312 14.80 -5.54 -8.45
N GLN A 313 14.45 -4.26 -8.52
CA GLN A 313 13.59 -3.74 -9.57
C GLN A 313 14.23 -3.86 -10.96
N ARG A 314 15.51 -3.49 -11.08
CA ARG A 314 16.24 -3.61 -12.35
C ARG A 314 16.36 -5.05 -12.84
N VAL A 315 16.47 -6.03 -11.93
CA VAL A 315 16.58 -7.44 -12.30
C VAL A 315 15.19 -8.06 -12.53
N PHE A 316 14.31 -8.01 -11.54
CA PHE A 316 13.02 -8.69 -11.55
C PHE A 316 12.03 -8.03 -12.50
N TYR A 317 11.89 -6.69 -12.46
CA TYR A 317 10.89 -6.03 -13.29
C TYR A 317 11.34 -5.96 -14.76
N ALA A 318 12.65 -5.85 -15.03
CA ALA A 318 13.16 -5.99 -16.39
C ALA A 318 12.98 -7.43 -16.92
N THR A 319 13.10 -8.45 -16.05
CA THR A 319 12.78 -9.84 -16.41
C THR A 319 11.29 -10.00 -16.72
N ASN A 320 10.38 -9.32 -16.02
CA ASN A 320 8.95 -9.30 -16.37
C ASN A 320 8.72 -8.68 -17.76
N ILE A 321 9.37 -7.55 -18.07
CA ILE A 321 9.31 -6.90 -19.38
C ILE A 321 9.87 -7.84 -20.47
N ALA A 322 11.01 -8.49 -20.22
CA ALA A 322 11.59 -9.48 -21.11
C ALA A 322 10.64 -10.66 -21.36
N ASN A 323 9.90 -11.08 -20.33
CA ASN A 323 8.91 -12.15 -20.42
C ASN A 323 7.60 -11.73 -21.12
N GLY A 324 7.49 -10.48 -21.60
CA GLY A 324 6.31 -10.00 -22.32
C GLY A 324 5.10 -9.79 -21.42
N ILE A 325 5.31 -9.54 -20.13
CA ILE A 325 4.24 -9.21 -19.18
C ILE A 325 3.92 -7.72 -19.31
N THR A 326 2.78 -7.42 -19.94
CA THR A 326 2.37 -6.04 -20.29
C THR A 326 1.29 -5.48 -19.38
N LEU A 327 0.74 -6.28 -18.46
CA LEU A 327 -0.12 -5.83 -17.38
C LEU A 327 0.51 -6.19 -16.04
N GLN A 328 0.82 -5.19 -15.21
CA GLN A 328 1.51 -5.40 -13.93
C GLN A 328 0.97 -4.41 -12.88
N SER A 329 0.80 -4.84 -11.62
CA SER A 329 0.67 -3.95 -10.46
C SER A 329 1.70 -4.32 -9.39
N PHE A 330 2.44 -3.32 -8.90
CA PHE A 330 3.42 -3.52 -7.83
C PHE A 330 2.77 -3.35 -6.45
N TYR A 331 2.63 -4.47 -5.72
CA TYR A 331 2.00 -4.52 -4.41
C TYR A 331 3.08 -4.48 -3.31
N MET A 332 3.25 -3.41 -2.52
CA MET A 332 2.62 -2.09 -2.61
C MET A 332 3.52 -1.06 -3.29
N THR A 333 2.92 -0.07 -3.96
CA THR A 333 3.62 1.17 -4.34
C THR A 333 3.56 2.19 -3.21
N TYR A 334 2.42 2.32 -2.55
CA TYR A 334 2.27 3.04 -1.28
C TYR A 334 1.34 2.24 -0.36
N GLY A 335 1.87 1.81 0.79
CA GLY A 335 1.09 1.01 1.74
C GLY A 335 0.23 1.84 2.71
N GLY A 336 0.79 2.87 3.35
CA GLY A 336 0.07 3.76 4.27
C GLY A 336 -0.05 3.22 5.70
N THR A 337 -1.09 3.66 6.44
CA THR A 337 -1.31 3.27 7.84
C THR A 337 -2.60 2.46 7.97
N SER A 338 -2.52 1.27 8.56
CA SER A 338 -3.69 0.53 9.03
C SER A 338 -4.16 1.14 10.37
N TRP A 339 -4.72 2.35 10.30
CA TRP A 339 -5.19 3.11 11.45
C TRP A 339 -6.42 2.44 12.12
N GLY A 340 -6.72 2.85 13.35
CA GLY A 340 -7.75 2.20 14.15
C GLY A 340 -7.51 0.69 14.30
N TRP A 341 -8.59 -0.06 14.20
CA TRP A 341 -8.64 -1.51 14.30
C TRP A 341 -8.73 -2.21 12.92
N LEU A 342 -8.25 -1.54 11.85
CA LEU A 342 -8.09 -2.13 10.51
C LEU A 342 -7.09 -3.31 10.42
N PRO A 343 -5.96 -3.33 11.15
CA PRO A 343 -4.96 -4.38 11.01
C PRO A 343 -5.52 -5.79 11.28
N ALA A 344 -5.10 -6.77 10.47
CA ALA A 344 -5.18 -8.17 10.87
C ALA A 344 -4.16 -8.49 11.99
N PRO A 345 -4.34 -9.59 12.75
CA PRO A 345 -3.43 -9.95 13.83
C PRO A 345 -1.96 -10.19 13.43
N VAL A 346 -1.70 -10.46 12.16
CA VAL A 346 -0.36 -10.70 11.62
C VAL A 346 0.44 -9.42 11.41
N VAL A 347 -0.19 -8.24 11.43
CA VAL A 347 0.45 -6.94 11.16
C VAL A 347 0.15 -5.94 12.29
N PHE A 348 0.97 -4.91 12.39
CA PHE A 348 0.76 -3.78 13.31
C PHE A 348 0.17 -2.56 12.57
N SER A 349 0.17 -1.38 13.19
CA SER A 349 -0.50 -0.19 12.64
C SER A 349 0.16 0.35 11.37
N SER A 350 1.50 0.45 11.34
CA SER A 350 2.19 0.84 10.11
C SER A 350 2.05 -0.25 9.04
N TYR A 351 1.70 0.19 7.84
CA TYR A 351 1.69 -0.62 6.63
C TYR A 351 2.62 0.00 5.59
N ASP A 352 3.78 0.53 6.01
CA ASP A 352 4.79 1.11 5.12
C ASP A 352 5.24 0.12 4.02
N TYR A 353 5.28 -1.17 4.35
CA TYR A 353 5.54 -2.27 3.42
C TYR A 353 6.96 -2.28 2.82
N GLY A 354 7.84 -1.33 3.16
CA GLY A 354 9.07 -1.08 2.39
C GLY A 354 8.78 -0.67 0.95
N SER A 355 7.62 -0.04 0.71
CA SER A 355 7.14 0.33 -0.62
C SER A 355 7.93 1.48 -1.24
N ALA A 356 7.67 1.76 -2.52
CA ALA A 356 8.39 2.80 -3.28
C ALA A 356 8.14 4.22 -2.72
N ILE A 357 6.94 4.46 -2.22
CA ILE A 357 6.58 5.62 -1.42
C ILE A 357 6.48 5.14 0.04
N ASP A 358 7.18 5.79 0.97
CA ASP A 358 7.12 5.45 2.40
C ASP A 358 5.80 5.91 3.05
N GLU A 359 5.51 5.43 4.27
CA GLU A 359 4.29 5.77 5.01
C GLU A 359 4.12 7.28 5.25
N ALA A 360 5.24 8.00 5.44
CA ALA A 360 5.29 9.46 5.55
C ALA A 360 5.24 10.18 4.19
N ARG A 361 4.91 9.44 3.12
CA ARG A 361 4.74 9.88 1.73
C ARG A 361 6.03 10.35 1.07
N GLY A 362 7.20 9.97 1.59
CA GLY A 362 8.52 10.20 1.00
C GLY A 362 8.81 9.26 -0.17
N LEU A 363 9.67 9.71 -1.08
CA LEU A 363 10.08 8.96 -2.26
C LEU A 363 11.39 8.23 -1.97
N ARG A 364 11.37 6.89 -1.91
CA ARG A 364 12.58 6.08 -1.70
C ARG A 364 13.39 5.93 -2.98
N ASP A 365 14.67 5.62 -2.89
CA ASP A 365 15.56 5.47 -4.07
C ASP A 365 15.01 4.50 -5.14
N LYS A 366 14.34 3.42 -4.70
CA LYS A 366 13.69 2.46 -5.57
C LYS A 366 12.63 3.09 -6.49
N ILE A 367 11.95 4.15 -6.09
CA ILE A 367 10.96 4.81 -6.98
C ILE A 367 11.62 5.55 -8.15
N ARG A 368 12.89 5.93 -8.02
CA ARG A 368 13.64 6.59 -9.10
C ARG A 368 13.91 5.62 -10.25
N VAL A 369 14.17 4.35 -9.95
CA VAL A 369 14.28 3.28 -10.96
C VAL A 369 12.94 3.01 -11.60
N MET A 370 11.86 2.94 -10.79
CA MET A 370 10.50 2.80 -11.31
C MET A 370 10.15 3.89 -12.31
N LYS A 371 10.55 5.14 -12.03
CA LYS A 371 10.40 6.26 -12.95
C LYS A 371 11.14 6.05 -14.25
N GLN A 372 12.42 5.68 -14.22
CA GLN A 372 13.19 5.45 -15.45
C GLN A 372 12.56 4.34 -16.32
N MET A 373 12.11 3.25 -15.69
CA MET A 373 11.45 2.16 -16.40
C MET A 373 10.08 2.57 -16.96
N GLY A 374 9.28 3.32 -16.20
CA GLY A 374 8.00 3.86 -16.66
C GLY A 374 8.15 4.88 -17.79
N GLU A 375 9.15 5.76 -17.72
CA GLU A 375 9.49 6.69 -18.81
C GLU A 375 9.96 5.97 -20.07
N PHE A 376 10.73 4.88 -19.92
CA PHE A 376 11.11 3.99 -21.02
C PHE A 376 9.87 3.36 -21.66
N ILE A 377 8.97 2.78 -20.86
CA ILE A 377 7.72 2.16 -21.32
C ILE A 377 6.86 3.17 -22.09
N ALA A 378 6.74 4.40 -21.57
CA ALA A 378 6.01 5.47 -22.22
C ALA A 378 6.66 5.93 -23.55
N ALA A 379 7.98 5.87 -23.65
CA ALA A 379 8.73 6.32 -24.83
C ALA A 379 8.88 5.23 -25.90
N VAL A 380 8.78 3.94 -25.54
CA VAL A 380 9.08 2.80 -26.43
C VAL A 380 7.85 1.89 -26.58
N PRO A 381 6.78 2.34 -27.26
CA PRO A 381 5.52 1.59 -27.37
C PRO A 381 5.68 0.23 -28.09
N ASP A 382 6.72 0.04 -28.88
CA ASP A 382 7.04 -1.22 -29.57
C ASP A 382 7.10 -2.42 -28.62
N ILE A 383 7.47 -2.22 -27.34
CA ILE A 383 7.56 -3.29 -26.35
C ILE A 383 6.19 -3.87 -25.96
N THR A 384 5.08 -3.22 -26.33
CA THR A 384 3.72 -3.74 -26.12
C THR A 384 3.39 -4.96 -27.00
N ARG A 385 4.25 -5.26 -27.98
CA ARG A 385 4.12 -6.38 -28.91
C ARG A 385 5.49 -6.98 -29.21
N MET A 386 5.89 -7.93 -28.39
CA MET A 386 7.18 -8.61 -28.51
C MET A 386 7.00 -10.11 -28.58
N ASP A 387 7.67 -10.74 -29.55
CA ASP A 387 7.87 -12.19 -29.59
C ASP A 387 9.32 -12.52 -29.18
N LYS A 388 9.54 -13.78 -28.81
CA LYS A 388 10.88 -14.29 -28.50
C LYS A 388 11.73 -14.32 -29.78
N GLY A 389 12.86 -13.64 -29.76
CA GLY A 389 13.87 -13.63 -30.82
C GLY A 389 14.81 -14.84 -30.76
N GLU A 390 15.75 -14.87 -31.71
CA GLU A 390 16.82 -15.89 -31.72
C GLU A 390 17.66 -15.82 -30.44
N ALA A 391 18.10 -16.96 -29.94
CA ALA A 391 18.91 -17.03 -28.72
C ALA A 391 20.23 -16.27 -28.90
N VAL A 392 20.58 -15.43 -27.91
CA VAL A 392 21.84 -14.69 -27.88
C VAL A 392 22.80 -15.40 -26.94
N VAL A 393 24.00 -15.72 -27.44
CA VAL A 393 25.10 -16.26 -26.64
C VAL A 393 26.09 -15.12 -26.37
N PRO A 394 26.17 -14.60 -25.13
CA PRO A 394 27.19 -13.63 -24.77
C PRO A 394 28.57 -14.28 -24.68
N SER A 395 29.62 -13.48 -24.75
CA SER A 395 31.01 -13.94 -24.62
C SER A 395 31.41 -14.37 -23.19
N ASN A 396 30.49 -14.23 -22.23
CA ASN A 396 30.66 -14.57 -20.81
C ASN A 396 29.40 -15.32 -20.35
N ASP A 397 29.54 -16.57 -19.93
CA ASP A 397 28.45 -17.48 -19.58
C ASP A 397 27.73 -17.13 -18.26
N LYS A 398 28.35 -16.27 -17.45
CA LYS A 398 27.75 -15.64 -16.26
C LYS A 398 26.74 -14.54 -16.58
N VAL A 399 26.52 -14.25 -17.87
CA VAL A 399 25.56 -13.24 -18.33
C VAL A 399 24.46 -13.92 -19.15
N ARG A 400 23.23 -13.45 -18.97
CA ARG A 400 22.09 -13.81 -19.82
C ARG A 400 21.60 -12.57 -20.56
N VAL A 401 21.32 -12.75 -21.85
CA VAL A 401 20.72 -11.72 -22.70
C VAL A 401 19.39 -12.27 -23.23
N TYR A 402 18.27 -11.78 -22.72
CA TYR A 402 16.96 -11.99 -23.35
C TYR A 402 16.90 -11.18 -24.64
N HIS A 403 16.26 -11.71 -25.68
CA HIS A 403 16.16 -11.07 -26.98
C HIS A 403 14.73 -11.14 -27.50
N ASN A 404 14.07 -9.99 -27.54
CA ASN A 404 12.70 -9.84 -27.96
C ASN A 404 12.65 -9.05 -29.27
N VAL A 405 11.72 -9.41 -30.15
CA VAL A 405 11.57 -8.79 -31.47
C VAL A 405 10.13 -8.39 -31.69
N ASN A 406 9.92 -7.14 -32.12
CA ASN A 406 8.66 -6.70 -32.67
C ASN A 406 8.70 -6.91 -34.19
N ALA A 407 7.99 -7.92 -34.69
CA ALA A 407 8.00 -8.29 -36.10
C ALA A 407 7.37 -7.23 -37.03
N GLU A 408 6.53 -6.33 -36.49
CA GLU A 408 5.86 -5.28 -37.26
C GLU A 408 6.79 -4.08 -37.50
N THR A 409 7.50 -3.63 -36.47
CA THR A 409 8.41 -2.48 -36.57
C THR A 409 9.85 -2.88 -36.90
N GLY A 410 10.20 -4.16 -36.69
CA GLY A 410 11.56 -4.67 -36.76
C GLY A 410 12.45 -4.17 -35.62
N SER A 411 11.87 -3.70 -34.52
CA SER A 411 12.59 -3.27 -33.32
C SER A 411 12.98 -4.46 -32.46
N HIS A 412 14.15 -4.38 -31.83
CA HIS A 412 14.68 -5.41 -30.95
C HIS A 412 14.89 -4.85 -29.55
N LEU A 413 14.44 -5.59 -28.54
CA LEU A 413 14.72 -5.35 -27.13
C LEU A 413 15.64 -6.44 -26.61
N TYR A 414 16.78 -6.05 -26.05
CA TYR A 414 17.68 -6.94 -25.34
C TYR A 414 17.64 -6.61 -23.85
N VAL A 415 17.31 -7.60 -23.01
CA VAL A 415 17.38 -7.44 -21.55
C VAL A 415 18.56 -8.23 -21.02
N VAL A 416 19.51 -7.54 -20.40
CA VAL A 416 20.72 -8.14 -19.84
C VAL A 416 20.56 -8.30 -18.33
N VAL A 417 20.83 -9.49 -17.83
CA VAL A 417 20.96 -9.80 -16.39
C VAL A 417 22.10 -10.80 -16.17
N HIS A 418 22.48 -11.01 -14.92
CA HIS A 418 23.38 -12.12 -14.56
C HIS A 418 22.75 -13.50 -14.78
N ASN A 419 23.59 -14.53 -14.90
CA ASN A 419 23.23 -15.93 -14.97
C ASN A 419 24.01 -16.74 -13.91
N PRO A 420 23.41 -17.09 -12.75
CA PRO A 420 22.04 -16.78 -12.34
C PRO A 420 21.84 -15.29 -12.00
N SER A 421 20.60 -14.81 -12.08
CA SER A 421 20.25 -13.39 -11.87
C SER A 421 20.44 -12.89 -10.42
N SER A 422 20.65 -13.82 -9.48
CA SER A 422 21.02 -13.53 -8.09
C SER A 422 22.49 -13.16 -7.90
N ALA A 423 23.34 -13.28 -8.92
CA ALA A 423 24.76 -13.01 -8.78
C ALA A 423 25.05 -11.53 -8.48
N THR A 424 26.20 -11.32 -7.84
CA THR A 424 26.64 -10.02 -7.31
C THR A 424 27.99 -9.54 -7.89
N ASP A 425 28.53 -10.28 -8.86
CA ASP A 425 29.83 -9.99 -9.48
C ASP A 425 29.72 -8.82 -10.48
N ASP A 426 30.87 -8.37 -11.02
CA ASP A 426 30.94 -7.35 -12.07
C ASP A 426 31.55 -7.98 -13.32
N GLU A 427 30.73 -8.13 -14.35
CA GLU A 427 31.04 -8.94 -15.53
C GLU A 427 31.09 -8.08 -16.79
N ALA A 428 32.25 -8.07 -17.46
CA ALA A 428 32.39 -7.54 -18.80
C ALA A 428 32.06 -8.62 -19.83
N PHE A 429 31.37 -8.24 -20.92
CA PHE A 429 30.97 -9.17 -21.96
C PHE A 429 30.73 -8.46 -23.29
N THR A 430 30.62 -9.25 -24.35
CA THR A 430 30.10 -8.80 -25.65
C THR A 430 28.98 -9.74 -26.09
N PHE A 431 28.10 -9.27 -26.96
CA PHE A 431 27.16 -10.14 -27.66
C PHE A 431 26.97 -9.67 -29.10
N LYS A 432 26.59 -10.59 -29.98
CA LYS A 432 26.28 -10.27 -31.37
C LYS A 432 24.82 -9.86 -31.48
N LEU A 433 24.57 -8.74 -32.14
CA LEU A 433 23.23 -8.40 -32.62
C LEU A 433 23.18 -8.58 -34.13
N LYS A 434 22.04 -9.08 -34.59
CA LYS A 434 21.70 -9.23 -36.01
C LYS A 434 20.31 -8.66 -36.21
N THR A 435 20.25 -7.55 -36.95
CA THR A 435 19.00 -6.82 -37.21
C THR A 435 18.92 -6.46 -38.68
N ARG A 436 17.83 -5.79 -39.09
CA ARG A 436 17.73 -5.23 -40.45
C ARG A 436 18.78 -4.15 -40.76
N ASP A 437 19.42 -3.58 -39.75
CA ASP A 437 20.46 -2.57 -39.94
C ASP A 437 21.86 -3.17 -40.12
N GLY A 438 22.03 -4.48 -39.91
CA GLY A 438 23.28 -5.21 -40.09
C GLY A 438 23.66 -6.09 -38.89
N GLU A 439 24.91 -6.56 -38.90
CA GLU A 439 25.49 -7.34 -37.81
C GLU A 439 26.55 -6.55 -37.07
N TYR A 440 26.48 -6.57 -35.74
CA TYR A 440 27.34 -5.80 -34.85
C TYR A 440 27.71 -6.61 -33.60
N VAL A 441 28.87 -6.30 -33.02
CA VAL A 441 29.32 -6.83 -31.73
C VAL A 441 29.19 -5.71 -30.70
N VAL A 442 28.33 -5.90 -29.71
CA VAL A 442 28.03 -4.90 -28.69
C VAL A 442 28.84 -5.18 -27.43
N PRO A 443 29.75 -4.29 -27.01
CA PRO A 443 30.40 -4.38 -25.72
C PRO A 443 29.47 -3.89 -24.59
N SER A 444 29.47 -4.59 -23.46
CA SER A 444 28.71 -4.19 -22.29
C SER A 444 29.36 -4.71 -21.01
N ARG A 445 28.90 -4.20 -19.88
CA ARG A 445 29.26 -4.63 -18.53
C ARG A 445 27.99 -4.74 -17.70
N ILE A 446 27.92 -5.66 -16.74
CA ILE A 446 26.80 -5.77 -15.82
C ILE A 446 27.32 -5.92 -14.40
N LYS A 447 26.89 -5.03 -13.50
CA LYS A 447 27.25 -5.07 -12.07
C LYS A 447 26.29 -5.95 -11.30
N GLY A 448 26.70 -6.39 -10.12
CA GLY A 448 25.89 -7.21 -9.24
C GLY A 448 24.53 -6.60 -8.97
N GLN A 449 23.47 -7.42 -9.04
CA GLN A 449 22.09 -6.96 -8.88
C GLN A 449 21.71 -5.79 -9.81
N ASP A 450 22.12 -5.87 -11.06
CA ASP A 450 21.75 -4.91 -12.11
C ASP A 450 21.06 -5.62 -13.28
N GLY A 451 20.28 -4.84 -14.01
CA GLY A 451 19.65 -5.24 -15.28
C GLY A 451 19.67 -4.06 -16.25
N LYS A 452 19.76 -4.34 -17.55
CA LYS A 452 19.78 -3.31 -18.61
C LYS A 452 18.77 -3.64 -19.71
N MET A 453 18.01 -2.64 -20.14
CA MET A 453 17.10 -2.71 -21.29
C MET A 453 17.69 -1.95 -22.48
N LEU A 454 18.20 -2.68 -23.46
CA LEU A 454 18.90 -2.15 -24.63
C LEU A 454 18.04 -2.28 -25.88
N MET A 455 17.90 -1.20 -26.66
CA MET A 455 17.17 -1.19 -27.92
C MET A 455 18.10 -1.22 -29.12
N ALA A 456 17.71 -1.95 -30.15
CA ALA A 456 18.39 -1.97 -31.45
C ALA A 456 17.37 -1.96 -32.59
N SER A 457 17.78 -1.45 -33.75
CA SER A 457 16.94 -1.36 -34.94
C SER A 457 15.60 -0.65 -34.64
N TYR A 458 15.69 0.42 -33.85
CA TYR A 458 14.54 1.14 -33.29
C TYR A 458 14.41 2.53 -33.91
N ASP A 459 13.17 2.97 -34.13
CA ASP A 459 12.86 4.31 -34.62
C ASP A 459 12.73 5.27 -33.43
N LEU A 460 13.80 6.01 -33.17
CA LEU A 460 13.91 6.98 -32.08
C LEU A 460 13.42 8.34 -32.57
N GLY A 461 12.10 8.47 -32.76
CA GLY A 461 11.49 9.67 -33.35
C GLY A 461 11.83 9.81 -34.83
N GLY A 462 12.50 10.90 -35.22
CA GLY A 462 13.03 11.08 -36.58
C GLY A 462 14.36 10.36 -36.83
N GLN A 463 14.92 9.75 -35.79
CA GLN A 463 16.22 9.09 -35.82
C GLN A 463 16.08 7.58 -36.00
N ARG A 464 17.13 6.96 -36.51
CA ARG A 464 17.23 5.51 -36.61
C ARG A 464 18.34 5.03 -35.69
N LEU A 465 17.96 4.43 -34.57
CA LEU A 465 18.87 3.83 -33.62
C LEU A 465 19.25 2.43 -34.11
N VAL A 466 20.51 2.27 -34.54
CA VAL A 466 21.06 0.97 -34.92
C VAL A 466 21.21 0.13 -33.64
N TYR A 467 21.89 0.67 -32.62
CA TYR A 467 21.88 0.18 -31.24
C TYR A 467 22.43 1.24 -30.28
N SER A 468 22.19 1.05 -28.98
CA SER A 468 22.92 1.72 -27.91
C SER A 468 23.28 0.73 -26.80
N THR A 469 24.43 0.96 -26.14
CA THR A 469 24.78 0.31 -24.86
C THR A 469 24.22 1.07 -23.67
N SER A 470 23.64 2.26 -23.90
CA SER A 470 22.87 3.02 -22.93
C SER A 470 21.39 2.66 -23.03
N GLU A 471 20.70 2.72 -21.90
CA GLU A 471 19.26 2.53 -21.83
C GLU A 471 18.54 3.81 -22.27
N ILE A 472 17.46 3.68 -23.04
CA ILE A 472 16.58 4.82 -23.32
C ILE A 472 15.80 5.11 -22.04
N GLN A 473 15.94 6.30 -21.48
CA GLN A 473 15.01 6.76 -20.44
C GLN A 473 13.80 7.38 -21.10
N THR A 474 14.00 8.28 -22.07
CA THR A 474 12.89 8.90 -22.78
C THR A 474 13.31 9.56 -24.10
N HIS A 475 12.34 9.79 -24.99
CA HIS A 475 12.51 10.69 -26.13
C HIS A 475 11.18 11.35 -26.52
N LEU A 476 11.24 12.54 -27.12
CA LEU A 476 10.08 13.29 -27.61
C LEU A 476 10.45 14.13 -28.84
N ARG A 477 9.42 14.51 -29.61
CA ARG A 477 9.56 15.57 -30.61
C ARG A 477 9.80 16.88 -29.90
N TRP A 478 10.83 17.61 -30.33
CA TRP A 478 11.21 18.85 -29.70
C TRP A 478 11.63 19.88 -30.75
N ASN A 479 10.80 20.93 -30.89
CA ASN A 479 10.92 21.94 -31.94
C ASN A 479 10.82 21.32 -33.34
N ASP A 480 11.80 21.60 -34.21
CA ASP A 480 11.95 21.03 -35.54
C ASP A 480 12.69 19.68 -35.56
N GLY A 481 12.97 19.12 -34.37
CA GLY A 481 13.79 17.94 -34.20
C GLY A 481 13.32 16.98 -33.12
N ASP A 482 14.28 16.23 -32.58
CA ASP A 482 14.10 15.23 -31.53
C ASP A 482 14.94 15.58 -30.30
N LEU A 483 14.42 15.26 -29.11
CA LEU A 483 15.13 15.27 -27.85
C LEU A 483 15.12 13.85 -27.29
N ALA A 484 16.29 13.29 -26.99
CA ALA A 484 16.41 11.97 -26.38
C ALA A 484 17.31 12.01 -25.15
N LEU A 485 16.96 11.25 -24.11
CA LEU A 485 17.75 11.01 -22.92
C LEU A 485 18.07 9.53 -22.82
N LEU A 486 19.37 9.22 -22.91
CA LEU A 486 19.90 7.89 -22.65
C LEU A 486 20.74 7.92 -21.37
N TYR A 487 20.76 6.79 -20.66
CA TYR A 487 21.54 6.66 -19.44
C TYR A 487 22.28 5.32 -19.33
N GLY A 488 23.30 5.31 -18.49
CA GLY A 488 24.07 4.11 -18.13
C GLY A 488 24.60 4.22 -16.72
N ARG A 489 25.32 3.21 -16.22
CA ARG A 489 25.84 3.28 -14.85
C ARG A 489 27.06 4.17 -14.80
N ALA A 490 27.23 4.89 -13.70
CA ALA A 490 28.34 5.82 -13.51
C ALA A 490 29.69 5.13 -13.78
N GLY A 491 30.51 5.79 -14.61
CA GLY A 491 31.83 5.34 -15.04
C GLY A 491 31.85 4.33 -16.19
N GLU A 492 30.72 3.74 -16.58
CA GLU A 492 30.69 2.79 -17.71
C GLU A 492 30.88 3.51 -19.05
N THR A 493 31.61 2.87 -19.96
CA THR A 493 31.71 3.33 -21.35
C THR A 493 30.39 3.10 -22.09
N GLY A 494 29.91 4.13 -22.76
CA GLY A 494 28.72 4.10 -23.60
C GLY A 494 29.06 4.21 -25.08
N GLU A 495 28.24 3.56 -25.89
CA GLU A 495 28.31 3.58 -27.34
C GLU A 495 26.90 3.65 -27.92
N THR A 496 26.63 4.67 -28.74
CA THR A 496 25.35 4.83 -29.46
C THR A 496 25.61 4.95 -30.95
N VAL A 497 24.94 4.14 -31.76
CA VAL A 497 25.07 4.12 -33.22
C VAL A 497 23.75 4.52 -33.88
N LEU A 498 23.82 5.57 -34.69
CA LEU A 498 22.68 6.15 -35.43
C LEU A 498 22.93 6.05 -36.94
N ARG A 499 21.89 5.77 -37.73
CA ARG A 499 22.00 5.62 -39.20
C ARG A 499 21.67 6.92 -39.92
N TYR A 500 22.54 7.40 -40.80
CA TYR A 500 22.34 8.58 -41.65
C TYR A 500 22.66 8.29 -43.12
N ALA A 501 22.06 9.07 -44.04
CA ALA A 501 22.29 8.92 -45.48
C ALA A 501 23.63 9.52 -45.95
N SER A 502 24.14 10.51 -45.21
CA SER A 502 25.44 11.14 -45.42
C SER A 502 26.00 11.61 -44.07
N ALA A 503 27.27 12.02 -44.03
CA ALA A 503 27.91 12.44 -42.79
C ALA A 503 27.15 13.60 -42.14
N PRO A 504 26.59 13.42 -40.92
CA PRO A 504 25.94 14.51 -40.21
C PRO A 504 26.98 15.39 -39.52
N LYS A 505 26.58 16.61 -39.15
CA LYS A 505 27.36 17.49 -38.28
C LYS A 505 27.09 17.11 -36.82
N VAL A 506 28.16 16.85 -36.05
CA VAL A 506 28.10 16.53 -34.62
C VAL A 506 28.71 17.68 -33.82
N GLU A 507 27.93 18.24 -32.90
CA GLU A 507 28.32 19.34 -32.04
C GLU A 507 28.22 18.91 -30.57
N VAL A 508 29.36 18.74 -29.91
CA VAL A 508 29.41 18.46 -28.47
C VAL A 508 29.19 19.77 -27.73
N LEU A 509 28.08 19.86 -26.99
CA LEU A 509 27.66 21.07 -26.28
C LEU A 509 28.12 21.06 -24.81
N GLU A 510 28.25 19.87 -24.22
CA GLU A 510 28.71 19.64 -22.85
C GLU A 510 29.22 18.18 -22.74
N GLY A 511 30.27 17.95 -21.95
CA GLY A 511 30.83 16.63 -21.68
C GLY A 511 31.80 16.09 -22.75
N ASP A 512 32.34 14.91 -22.49
CA ASP A 512 33.36 14.27 -23.32
C ASP A 512 32.74 13.21 -24.24
N ILE A 513 32.53 13.57 -25.51
CA ILE A 513 31.94 12.69 -26.52
C ILE A 513 32.85 12.69 -27.75
N THR A 514 33.15 11.50 -28.26
CA THR A 514 33.82 11.33 -29.55
C THR A 514 32.84 10.79 -30.57
N SER A 515 33.02 11.15 -31.84
CA SER A 515 32.16 10.69 -32.93
C SER A 515 32.97 10.20 -34.12
N ALA A 516 32.47 9.17 -34.80
CA ALA A 516 33.03 8.65 -36.04
C ALA A 516 31.91 8.26 -37.00
N PHE A 517 32.00 8.68 -38.26
CA PHE A 517 31.03 8.34 -39.30
C PHE A 517 31.61 7.33 -40.29
N ASN A 518 30.95 6.19 -40.44
CA ASN A 518 31.27 5.19 -41.45
C ASN A 518 30.39 5.39 -42.68
N ALA A 519 30.95 5.99 -43.73
CA ALA A 519 30.21 6.29 -44.96
C ALA A 519 29.69 5.05 -45.70
N ALA A 520 30.35 3.90 -45.60
CA ALA A 520 29.92 2.68 -46.28
C ALA A 520 28.65 2.09 -45.65
N LYS A 521 28.49 2.23 -44.33
CA LYS A 521 27.30 1.76 -43.60
C LYS A 521 26.27 2.87 -43.34
N GLY A 522 26.68 4.13 -43.42
CA GLY A 522 25.91 5.27 -42.94
C GLY A 522 25.85 5.37 -41.41
N ASP A 523 26.75 4.70 -40.70
CA ASP A 523 26.70 4.62 -39.23
C ASP A 523 27.47 5.80 -38.61
N LEU A 524 26.78 6.64 -37.85
CA LEU A 524 27.38 7.57 -36.91
C LEU A 524 27.52 6.87 -35.55
N LYS A 525 28.75 6.60 -35.12
CA LYS A 525 29.06 6.07 -33.80
C LYS A 525 29.46 7.20 -32.85
N LEU A 526 28.80 7.28 -31.71
CA LEU A 526 29.15 8.15 -30.58
C LEU A 526 29.74 7.29 -29.46
N THR A 527 30.89 7.67 -28.92
CA THR A 527 31.54 7.00 -27.78
C THR A 527 31.77 7.97 -26.64
N TYR A 528 31.43 7.55 -25.42
CA TYR A 528 31.42 8.41 -24.23
C TYR A 528 31.60 7.60 -22.95
N ALA A 529 31.77 8.27 -21.82
CA ALA A 529 31.67 7.67 -20.48
C ALA A 529 30.46 8.27 -19.75
N HIS A 530 29.70 7.44 -19.03
CA HIS A 530 28.56 7.92 -18.25
C HIS A 530 29.07 8.64 -16.98
N LYS A 531 29.16 9.97 -17.04
CA LYS A 531 29.62 10.82 -15.95
C LYS A 531 28.87 12.16 -15.98
N GLY A 532 27.98 12.38 -15.01
CA GLY A 532 27.09 13.53 -14.99
C GLY A 532 26.16 13.55 -16.19
N LEU A 533 26.07 14.72 -16.84
CA LEU A 533 25.29 14.94 -18.06
C LEU A 533 26.21 15.41 -19.19
N ALA A 534 26.22 14.70 -20.31
CA ALA A 534 26.79 15.16 -21.57
C ALA A 534 25.67 15.48 -22.57
N ARG A 535 25.93 16.43 -23.47
CA ARG A 535 24.96 16.94 -24.44
C ARG A 535 25.60 17.01 -25.81
N VAL A 536 24.94 16.41 -26.79
CA VAL A 536 25.38 16.47 -28.19
C VAL A 536 24.21 16.84 -29.10
N ARG A 537 24.49 17.70 -30.07
CA ARG A 537 23.56 18.03 -31.14
C ARG A 537 24.04 17.41 -32.44
N VAL A 538 23.15 16.72 -33.14
CA VAL A 538 23.41 16.13 -34.45
C VAL A 538 22.46 16.76 -35.48
N THR A 539 23.01 17.25 -36.60
CA THR A 539 22.23 17.89 -37.66
C THR A 539 22.66 17.42 -39.05
N GLY A 540 21.75 17.47 -40.03
CA GLY A 540 22.04 17.04 -41.40
C GLY A 540 21.97 15.51 -41.58
N GLY A 541 22.68 14.99 -42.57
CA GLY A 541 22.70 13.54 -42.86
C GLY A 541 21.35 12.95 -43.30
N GLY A 542 20.39 13.79 -43.71
CA GLY A 542 19.06 13.37 -44.17
C GLY A 542 18.03 13.16 -43.05
N ARG A 543 18.29 13.63 -41.82
CA ARG A 543 17.38 13.50 -40.68
C ARG A 543 17.10 14.83 -40.00
N PRO A 544 15.99 14.96 -39.25
CA PRO A 544 15.75 16.13 -38.43
C PRO A 544 16.83 16.27 -37.35
N PRO A 545 17.07 17.49 -36.82
CA PRO A 545 18.01 17.72 -35.73
C PRO A 545 17.74 16.81 -34.52
N LEU A 546 18.79 16.28 -33.90
CA LEU A 546 18.71 15.54 -32.64
C LEU A 546 19.49 16.31 -31.57
N THR A 547 18.86 16.56 -30.43
CA THR A 547 19.57 16.85 -29.17
C THR A 547 19.56 15.58 -28.33
N LEU A 548 20.74 15.02 -28.09
CA LEU A 548 20.93 13.81 -27.31
C LEU A 548 21.57 14.17 -25.97
N LEU A 549 20.89 13.78 -24.90
CA LEU A 549 21.33 13.86 -23.52
C LEU A 549 21.85 12.49 -23.10
N LEU A 550 23.08 12.44 -22.61
CA LEU A 550 23.75 11.22 -22.17
C LEU A 550 24.10 11.38 -20.70
N ALA A 551 23.46 10.58 -19.84
CA ALA A 551 23.57 10.73 -18.39
C ALA A 551 24.11 9.48 -17.72
N ASP A 552 24.79 9.63 -16.57
CA ASP A 552 24.80 8.52 -15.61
C ASP A 552 23.40 8.33 -14.98
N ALA A 553 23.18 7.16 -14.38
CA ALA A 553 21.87 6.78 -13.87
C ALA A 553 21.34 7.77 -12.82
N GLU A 554 22.18 8.24 -11.91
CA GLU A 554 21.78 9.21 -10.87
C GLU A 554 21.37 10.54 -11.49
N THR A 555 22.12 11.04 -12.47
CA THR A 555 21.78 12.26 -13.20
C THR A 555 20.50 12.08 -14.01
N GLY A 556 20.33 10.94 -14.69
CA GLY A 556 19.11 10.58 -15.42
C GLY A 556 17.87 10.60 -14.51
N GLN A 557 17.99 10.11 -13.28
CA GLN A 557 16.91 10.11 -12.29
C GLN A 557 16.46 11.51 -11.85
N THR A 558 17.23 12.56 -12.13
CA THR A 558 16.81 13.96 -11.85
C THR A 558 15.88 14.54 -12.92
N PHE A 559 15.69 13.82 -14.03
CA PHE A 559 14.77 14.22 -15.10
C PHE A 559 13.34 13.72 -14.85
N TRP A 560 12.37 14.47 -15.36
CA TRP A 560 10.94 14.20 -15.28
C TRP A 560 10.34 14.40 -16.67
N ARG A 561 9.90 13.31 -17.29
CA ARG A 561 9.17 13.34 -18.56
C ARG A 561 7.76 13.90 -18.34
N ARG A 562 7.34 14.79 -19.22
CA ARG A 562 5.95 15.17 -19.48
C ARG A 562 5.69 15.04 -20.99
N ASP A 563 4.45 15.21 -21.44
CA ASP A 563 4.09 14.91 -22.84
C ASP A 563 4.92 15.69 -23.86
N ASP A 564 5.04 17.02 -23.68
CA ASP A 564 5.75 17.93 -24.60
C ASP A 564 7.03 18.55 -24.01
N LEU A 565 7.44 18.13 -22.81
CA LEU A 565 8.57 18.75 -22.11
C LEU A 565 9.34 17.77 -21.23
N LEU A 566 10.60 18.12 -20.99
CA LEU A 566 11.49 17.40 -20.09
C LEU A 566 12.03 18.37 -19.04
N VAL A 567 11.79 18.08 -17.76
CA VAL A 567 12.24 18.91 -16.63
C VAL A 567 13.37 18.22 -15.91
N ARG A 568 14.37 18.96 -15.44
CA ARG A 568 15.47 18.44 -14.62
C ARG A 568 15.60 19.22 -13.32
N GLY A 569 15.81 18.50 -12.21
CA GLY A 569 16.36 19.05 -10.97
C GLY A 569 15.50 18.98 -9.71
N PRO A 570 14.23 19.42 -9.68
CA PRO A 570 13.42 19.36 -8.46
C PRO A 570 13.17 17.92 -8.01
N GLY A 571 12.87 17.74 -6.72
CA GLY A 571 12.63 16.43 -6.09
C GLY A 571 11.36 15.74 -6.56
N LEU A 572 10.39 16.51 -7.07
CA LEU A 572 9.17 16.01 -7.72
C LEU A 572 8.61 17.06 -8.67
N VAL A 573 8.13 16.65 -9.85
CA VAL A 573 7.29 17.47 -10.74
C VAL A 573 5.93 16.81 -10.85
N ARG A 574 4.89 17.47 -10.33
CA ARG A 574 3.53 16.93 -10.24
C ARG A 574 2.74 17.18 -11.52
N SER A 575 2.68 18.44 -11.93
CA SER A 575 1.89 18.87 -13.08
C SER A 575 2.58 19.98 -13.86
N ASP A 576 2.11 20.17 -15.09
CA ASP A 576 2.54 21.21 -15.99
C ASP A 576 1.36 21.80 -16.76
N ALA A 577 1.46 23.07 -17.14
CA ALA A 577 0.56 23.72 -18.07
C ALA A 577 1.31 24.77 -18.90
N ILE A 578 1.16 24.72 -20.22
CA ILE A 578 1.71 25.71 -21.15
C ILE A 578 0.60 26.64 -21.64
N LYS A 579 0.70 27.95 -21.35
CA LYS A 579 -0.24 28.96 -21.83
C LYS A 579 0.47 30.28 -22.14
N GLY A 580 0.26 30.82 -23.33
CA GLY A 580 0.78 32.14 -23.74
C GLY A 580 2.31 32.27 -23.65
N GLY A 581 3.05 31.19 -23.98
CA GLY A 581 4.52 31.17 -23.89
C GLY A 581 5.08 31.05 -22.47
N VAL A 582 4.24 30.75 -21.48
CA VAL A 582 4.64 30.48 -20.10
C VAL A 582 4.41 29.00 -19.81
N VAL A 583 5.42 28.31 -19.27
CA VAL A 583 5.23 26.99 -18.63
C VAL A 583 5.04 27.20 -17.13
N SER A 584 3.95 26.66 -16.58
CA SER A 584 3.68 26.64 -15.14
C SER A 584 3.82 25.22 -14.63
N LEU A 585 4.76 25.00 -13.71
CA LEU A 585 5.01 23.71 -13.08
C LEU A 585 4.57 23.75 -11.61
N THR A 586 4.06 22.62 -11.12
CA THR A 586 3.91 22.37 -9.68
C THR A 586 4.77 21.19 -9.26
N GLY A 587 5.23 21.19 -8.01
CA GLY A 587 6.07 20.12 -7.49
C GLY A 587 6.72 20.43 -6.15
N ASP A 588 7.66 19.58 -5.75
CA ASP A 588 8.27 19.61 -4.43
C ASP A 588 9.78 19.80 -4.51
N THR A 589 10.33 20.56 -3.56
CA THR A 589 11.76 20.64 -3.28
C THR A 589 12.05 20.16 -1.86
N GLU A 590 12.86 19.11 -1.76
CA GLU A 590 13.32 18.53 -0.48
C GLU A 590 14.60 19.22 0.00
N VAL A 591 15.39 19.73 -0.95
CA VAL A 591 16.58 20.55 -0.75
C VAL A 591 16.60 21.66 -1.79
N GLU A 592 17.50 22.63 -1.63
CA GLU A 592 17.76 23.59 -2.71
C GLU A 592 18.18 22.83 -3.98
N SER A 593 17.47 23.06 -5.09
CA SER A 593 17.56 22.21 -6.29
C SER A 593 17.62 23.05 -7.57
N PRO A 594 18.42 22.67 -8.59
CA PRO A 594 18.37 23.36 -9.89
C PRO A 594 17.01 23.15 -10.56
N LEU A 595 16.67 24.01 -11.52
CA LEU A 595 15.53 23.81 -12.42
C LEU A 595 15.95 24.11 -13.86
N GLU A 596 15.87 23.10 -14.71
CA GLU A 596 16.11 23.20 -16.14
C GLU A 596 14.95 22.58 -16.92
N ILE A 597 14.48 23.25 -17.97
CA ILE A 597 13.33 22.80 -18.77
C ILE A 597 13.68 22.79 -20.25
N PHE A 598 13.50 21.64 -20.88
CA PHE A 598 13.47 21.50 -22.33
C PHE A 598 12.01 21.59 -22.78
N ALA A 599 11.58 22.79 -23.14
CA ALA A 599 10.21 23.10 -23.56
C ALA A 599 10.17 23.54 -25.04
N PRO A 600 8.99 23.53 -25.69
CA PRO A 600 8.84 24.05 -27.04
C PRO A 600 9.34 25.50 -27.15
N LYS A 601 9.92 25.89 -28.30
CA LYS A 601 10.54 27.21 -28.55
C LYS A 601 9.63 28.41 -28.27
N ALA A 602 8.31 28.23 -28.33
CA ALA A 602 7.34 29.26 -27.98
C ALA A 602 7.32 29.61 -26.48
N VAL A 603 7.84 28.71 -25.62
CA VAL A 603 7.97 28.94 -24.18
C VAL A 603 9.20 29.80 -23.91
N THR A 604 8.98 30.94 -23.26
CA THR A 604 10.02 31.93 -22.96
C THR A 604 10.13 32.24 -21.47
N SER A 605 9.21 31.73 -20.64
CA SER A 605 9.21 31.99 -19.21
C SER A 605 8.65 30.81 -18.40
N ILE A 606 9.07 30.75 -17.13
CA ILE A 606 8.79 29.64 -16.21
C ILE A 606 8.07 30.17 -14.97
N ARG A 607 7.07 29.42 -14.50
CA ARG A 607 6.53 29.52 -13.14
C ARG A 607 6.71 28.20 -12.40
N TRP A 608 7.09 28.27 -11.14
CA TRP A 608 7.20 27.14 -10.21
C TRP A 608 6.33 27.40 -9.00
N ASN A 609 5.36 26.52 -8.72
CA ASN A 609 4.39 26.67 -7.63
C ASN A 609 3.76 28.08 -7.61
N GLY A 610 3.37 28.57 -8.79
CA GLY A 610 2.77 29.90 -8.99
C GLY A 610 3.77 31.07 -9.07
N ALA A 611 4.98 30.94 -8.53
CA ALA A 611 5.99 31.99 -8.52
C ALA A 611 6.75 32.07 -9.86
N LYS A 612 7.07 33.29 -10.33
CA LYS A 612 7.89 33.49 -11.54
C LYS A 612 9.34 33.08 -11.26
N VAL A 613 9.93 32.30 -12.17
CA VAL A 613 11.34 31.91 -12.11
C VAL A 613 12.09 32.64 -13.22
N ALA A 614 13.10 33.43 -12.84
CA ALA A 614 14.02 34.02 -13.81
C ALA A 614 14.88 32.91 -14.42
N ALA A 615 14.98 32.86 -15.75
CA ALA A 615 15.70 31.81 -16.46
C ALA A 615 16.46 32.38 -17.67
N LYS A 616 17.46 31.62 -18.13
CA LYS A 616 18.26 31.92 -19.32
C LYS A 616 18.30 30.71 -20.25
N SER A 617 18.39 30.95 -21.55
CA SER A 617 18.60 29.88 -22.53
C SER A 617 20.00 29.27 -22.36
N THR A 618 20.09 27.96 -22.45
CA THR A 618 21.36 27.21 -22.48
C THR A 618 21.85 27.01 -23.91
N THR A 619 23.08 26.52 -24.07
CA THR A 619 23.65 26.12 -25.37
C THR A 619 22.89 24.96 -26.03
N SER A 620 22.23 24.10 -25.23
CA SER A 620 21.36 23.05 -25.75
C SER A 620 19.98 23.56 -26.18
N GLY A 621 19.59 24.77 -25.81
CA GLY A 621 18.29 25.37 -26.13
C GLY A 621 17.22 25.16 -25.06
N SER A 622 17.58 24.59 -23.90
CA SER A 622 16.72 24.54 -22.71
C SER A 622 16.69 25.89 -21.98
N LEU A 623 15.73 26.07 -21.07
CA LEU A 623 15.68 27.19 -20.13
C LEU A 623 16.20 26.74 -18.76
N LEU A 624 17.26 27.38 -18.27
CA LEU A 624 17.84 27.12 -16.95
C LEU A 624 17.51 28.26 -16.00
N ALA A 625 16.98 27.93 -14.82
CA ALA A 625 16.73 28.90 -13.77
C ALA A 625 18.01 29.62 -13.35
N ALA A 626 17.95 30.93 -13.20
CA ALA A 626 19.08 31.77 -12.83
C ALA A 626 19.54 31.56 -11.37
N LYS A 627 18.64 31.03 -10.53
CA LYS A 627 18.89 30.60 -9.15
C LYS A 627 18.23 29.24 -8.94
N ALA A 628 18.81 28.43 -8.07
CA ALA A 628 18.17 27.19 -7.63
C ALA A 628 16.82 27.48 -6.94
N LEU A 629 15.90 26.55 -7.06
CA LEU A 629 14.66 26.53 -6.30
C LEU A 629 15.00 26.31 -4.83
N ALA A 630 14.44 27.13 -3.95
CA ALA A 630 14.69 27.01 -2.52
C ALA A 630 14.12 25.69 -1.96
N GLY A 631 14.87 25.09 -1.02
CA GLY A 631 14.40 23.97 -0.22
C GLY A 631 13.39 24.37 0.84
N PRO A 632 13.03 23.42 1.73
CA PRO A 632 12.11 23.68 2.82
C PRO A 632 12.70 24.63 3.87
N ALA A 633 11.83 25.44 4.48
CA ALA A 633 12.13 26.23 5.66
C ALA A 633 12.29 25.31 6.89
N ALA A 634 13.12 25.74 7.84
CA ALA A 634 13.21 25.08 9.13
C ALA A 634 11.87 25.18 9.89
N ILE A 635 11.51 24.12 10.60
CA ILE A 635 10.32 24.08 11.45
C ILE A 635 10.71 23.88 12.91
N THR A 636 9.80 24.21 13.83
CA THR A 636 9.96 23.94 15.26
C THR A 636 8.70 23.24 15.76
N LEU A 637 8.88 22.16 16.51
CA LEU A 637 7.78 21.39 17.08
C LEU A 637 7.71 21.63 18.60
N PRO A 638 6.51 21.68 19.20
CA PRO A 638 6.37 21.77 20.64
C PRO A 638 6.94 20.51 21.31
N ASP A 639 7.61 20.71 22.46
CA ASP A 639 7.97 19.60 23.35
C ASP A 639 6.72 19.15 24.10
N ILE A 640 5.98 18.22 23.49
CA ILE A 640 4.68 17.80 24.01
C ILE A 640 4.77 17.20 25.41
N ALA A 641 5.91 16.66 25.83
CA ALA A 641 6.07 16.10 27.18
C ALA A 641 6.02 17.16 28.29
N LYS A 642 6.23 18.44 27.96
CA LYS A 642 6.21 19.57 28.91
C LYS A 642 4.89 20.33 28.96
N LEU A 643 3.88 19.87 28.22
CA LEU A 643 2.55 20.50 28.19
C LEU A 643 1.71 20.15 29.42
N ASP A 644 0.58 20.84 29.60
CA ASP A 644 -0.37 20.55 30.68
C ASP A 644 -1.13 19.25 30.35
N TRP A 645 -0.56 18.10 30.75
CA TRP A 645 -1.20 16.81 30.62
C TRP A 645 -2.18 16.55 31.75
N ARG A 646 -3.29 15.91 31.41
CA ARG A 646 -4.36 15.51 32.31
C ARG A 646 -4.50 13.99 32.29
N THR A 647 -4.86 13.40 33.43
CA THR A 647 -5.04 11.96 33.56
C THR A 647 -6.28 11.56 34.35
N ALA A 648 -6.88 10.45 33.94
CA ALA A 648 -8.00 9.80 34.62
C ALA A 648 -7.88 8.27 34.55
N PRO A 649 -8.32 7.54 35.60
CA PRO A 649 -8.45 6.09 35.55
C PRO A 649 -9.53 5.68 34.54
N GLY A 650 -9.23 4.71 33.69
CA GLY A 650 -10.07 4.26 32.58
C GLY A 650 -10.62 2.84 32.72
N THR A 651 -10.60 2.28 33.93
CA THR A 651 -11.08 0.92 34.23
C THR A 651 -12.15 0.92 35.34
N PRO A 652 -13.20 1.77 35.26
CA PRO A 652 -14.27 1.73 36.25
C PRO A 652 -15.03 0.40 36.24
N GLU A 653 -15.00 -0.37 35.15
CA GLU A 653 -15.64 -1.68 35.03
C GLU A 653 -15.09 -2.73 36.01
N ALA A 654 -13.91 -2.52 36.59
CA ALA A 654 -13.40 -3.38 37.65
C ALA A 654 -14.09 -3.13 39.01
N ASP A 655 -14.61 -1.92 39.26
CA ASP A 655 -15.27 -1.59 40.53
C ASP A 655 -16.57 -2.41 40.69
N PRO A 656 -16.77 -3.11 41.82
CA PRO A 656 -18.03 -3.80 42.10
C PRO A 656 -19.27 -2.89 42.04
N LYS A 657 -19.12 -1.60 42.34
CA LYS A 657 -20.19 -0.60 42.32
C LYS A 657 -20.50 -0.04 40.94
N PHE A 658 -19.72 -0.38 39.92
CA PHE A 658 -19.97 0.05 38.56
C PHE A 658 -21.34 -0.44 38.06
N ASP A 659 -22.14 0.48 37.53
CA ASP A 659 -23.46 0.16 36.98
C ASP A 659 -23.34 -0.47 35.59
N ASP A 660 -23.53 -1.79 35.55
CA ASP A 660 -23.57 -2.58 34.32
C ASP A 660 -25.02 -2.94 33.91
N SER A 661 -26.04 -2.26 34.44
CA SER A 661 -27.45 -2.56 34.17
C SER A 661 -27.80 -2.50 32.68
N ALA A 662 -27.15 -1.60 31.93
CA ALA A 662 -27.34 -1.42 30.49
C ALA A 662 -26.56 -2.42 29.61
N TRP A 663 -25.65 -3.23 30.18
CA TRP A 663 -24.83 -4.16 29.40
C TRP A 663 -25.65 -5.36 28.91
N LEU A 664 -25.24 -5.93 27.78
CA LEU A 664 -25.90 -7.10 27.20
C LEU A 664 -25.64 -8.34 28.05
N LYS A 665 -26.68 -9.13 28.32
CA LYS A 665 -26.54 -10.48 28.92
C LYS A 665 -26.09 -11.47 27.85
N THR A 666 -25.31 -12.48 28.22
CA THR A 666 -24.76 -13.46 27.27
C THR A 666 -25.61 -14.72 27.06
N GLU A 667 -26.89 -14.66 27.42
CA GLU A 667 -27.81 -15.79 27.35
C GLU A 667 -28.59 -15.81 26.02
N GLY A 668 -28.92 -17.00 25.52
CA GLY A 668 -29.91 -17.18 24.45
C GLY A 668 -29.44 -16.83 23.03
N ARG A 669 -28.15 -16.56 22.82
CA ARG A 669 -27.58 -16.33 21.48
C ARG A 669 -26.72 -17.49 21.02
N ARG A 670 -26.78 -17.77 19.71
CA ARG A 670 -25.96 -18.79 19.06
C ARG A 670 -24.77 -18.14 18.35
N SER A 671 -23.58 -18.66 18.59
CA SER A 671 -22.35 -18.19 17.97
C SER A 671 -22.18 -18.65 16.52
N GLY A 672 -21.68 -17.76 15.67
CA GLY A 672 -21.15 -18.06 14.33
C GLY A 672 -19.70 -18.52 14.31
N SER A 673 -19.02 -18.46 15.46
CA SER A 673 -17.60 -18.77 15.57
C SER A 673 -17.27 -20.22 15.23
N THR A 674 -16.11 -20.42 14.58
CA THR A 674 -15.48 -21.72 14.36
C THR A 674 -14.89 -22.30 15.65
N VAL A 675 -14.56 -21.44 16.63
CA VAL A 675 -14.11 -21.84 17.97
C VAL A 675 -15.27 -21.72 18.95
N ARG A 676 -15.73 -22.87 19.48
CA ARG A 676 -16.89 -22.96 20.37
C ARG A 676 -16.48 -23.29 21.79
N GLY A 677 -17.18 -22.67 22.75
CA GLY A 677 -17.13 -23.09 24.14
C GLY A 677 -17.77 -24.47 24.35
N PRO A 678 -17.62 -25.05 25.55
CA PRO A 678 -18.26 -26.32 25.91
C PRO A 678 -19.79 -26.26 25.77
N THR A 679 -20.39 -27.39 25.39
CA THR A 679 -21.84 -27.53 25.29
C THR A 679 -22.54 -27.12 26.60
N GLY A 680 -23.60 -26.32 26.49
CA GLY A 680 -24.39 -25.85 27.63
C GLY A 680 -23.88 -24.56 28.28
N GLN A 681 -22.70 -24.07 27.90
CA GLN A 681 -22.21 -22.75 28.31
C GLN A 681 -22.75 -21.64 27.39
N PRO A 682 -22.92 -20.40 27.90
CA PRO A 682 -23.27 -19.26 27.06
C PRO A 682 -22.20 -18.99 26.00
N ALA A 683 -22.61 -18.46 24.84
CA ALA A 683 -21.66 -17.94 23.87
C ALA A 683 -21.02 -16.67 24.45
N LEU A 684 -19.70 -16.66 24.61
CA LEU A 684 -18.99 -15.51 25.18
C LEU A 684 -18.21 -14.72 24.13
N ASP A 685 -18.15 -15.16 22.88
CA ASP A 685 -17.42 -14.42 21.85
C ASP A 685 -18.09 -13.07 21.55
N MET A 686 -17.27 -12.05 21.35
CA MET A 686 -17.73 -10.67 21.25
C MET A 686 -18.58 -10.41 20.01
N SER A 687 -18.30 -11.10 18.90
CA SER A 687 -19.01 -10.88 17.64
C SER A 687 -20.46 -11.29 17.73
N THR A 688 -20.81 -12.36 18.47
CA THR A 688 -22.20 -12.76 18.75
C THR A 688 -23.07 -11.63 19.34
N TYR A 689 -22.44 -10.61 19.92
CA TYR A 689 -23.10 -9.46 20.54
C TYR A 689 -23.01 -8.15 19.74
N GLY A 690 -22.52 -8.20 18.50
CA GLY A 690 -22.38 -7.03 17.62
C GLY A 690 -21.16 -6.17 17.94
N PHE A 691 -20.14 -6.74 18.60
CA PHE A 691 -18.87 -6.08 18.88
C PHE A 691 -17.77 -6.78 18.08
N HIS A 692 -17.02 -6.03 17.26
CA HIS A 692 -16.13 -6.64 16.26
C HIS A 692 -14.71 -6.05 16.20
N GLN A 693 -14.46 -4.97 16.94
CA GLN A 693 -13.16 -4.29 16.98
C GLN A 693 -12.76 -3.98 18.43
N GLY A 694 -11.44 -3.99 18.65
CA GLY A 694 -10.81 -3.50 19.87
C GLY A 694 -11.20 -4.21 21.14
N ASP A 695 -11.03 -3.49 22.25
CA ASP A 695 -11.25 -4.00 23.59
C ASP A 695 -12.71 -4.38 23.85
N VAL A 696 -12.93 -5.42 24.66
CA VAL A 696 -14.26 -5.86 25.10
C VAL A 696 -14.22 -6.25 26.57
N TRP A 697 -15.26 -5.86 27.30
CA TRP A 697 -15.39 -6.12 28.73
C TRP A 697 -16.47 -7.16 29.04
N TYR A 698 -16.20 -7.95 30.07
CA TYR A 698 -17.12 -8.94 30.63
C TYR A 698 -17.26 -8.73 32.13
N ARG A 699 -18.48 -8.91 32.65
CA ARG A 699 -18.78 -8.91 34.09
C ARG A 699 -19.58 -10.15 34.43
N GLY A 700 -18.95 -11.09 35.12
CA GLY A 700 -19.51 -12.40 35.48
C GLY A 700 -19.81 -12.48 36.97
N ARG A 701 -21.08 -12.65 37.32
CA ARG A 701 -21.51 -12.87 38.72
C ARG A 701 -21.71 -14.36 38.98
N TYR A 702 -21.19 -14.85 40.09
CA TYR A 702 -21.34 -16.25 40.48
C TYR A 702 -21.52 -16.39 41.99
N GLN A 703 -22.06 -17.52 42.40
CA GLN A 703 -22.16 -17.90 43.81
C GLN A 703 -20.94 -18.75 44.18
N ALA A 704 -20.05 -18.22 45.01
CA ALA A 704 -18.83 -18.91 45.39
C ALA A 704 -19.08 -20.08 46.34
N GLN A 705 -18.21 -21.09 46.22
CA GLN A 705 -18.16 -22.27 47.09
C GLN A 705 -16.76 -22.33 47.71
N ALA A 706 -16.66 -22.82 48.94
CA ALA A 706 -15.43 -22.74 49.73
C ALA A 706 -14.24 -23.53 49.14
N ASP A 707 -14.50 -24.51 48.27
CA ASP A 707 -13.48 -25.36 47.65
C ASP A 707 -12.96 -24.82 46.30
N ILE A 708 -13.60 -23.78 45.74
CA ILE A 708 -13.19 -23.17 44.46
C ILE A 708 -11.95 -22.29 44.68
N ASP A 709 -10.86 -22.59 43.99
CA ASP A 709 -9.59 -21.89 44.13
C ASP A 709 -8.97 -21.43 42.80
N THR A 710 -9.59 -21.78 41.67
CA THR A 710 -9.02 -21.59 40.33
C THR A 710 -10.07 -21.03 39.37
N LEU A 711 -9.68 -19.98 38.63
CA LEU A 711 -10.39 -19.47 37.46
C LEU A 711 -9.58 -19.79 36.21
N THR A 712 -10.21 -20.46 35.24
CA THR A 712 -9.64 -20.73 33.91
C THR A 712 -10.47 -20.03 32.84
N LEU A 713 -9.81 -19.25 31.98
CA LEU A 713 -10.41 -18.49 30.89
C LEU A 713 -9.80 -18.95 29.56
N HIS A 714 -10.63 -19.47 28.66
CA HIS A 714 -10.26 -19.63 27.26
C HIS A 714 -10.67 -18.37 26.51
N TYR A 715 -9.80 -17.83 25.67
CA TYR A 715 -10.06 -16.55 25.01
C TYR A 715 -9.39 -16.46 23.63
N GLY A 716 -9.94 -15.60 22.78
CA GLY A 716 -9.34 -15.19 21.51
C GLY A 716 -9.04 -13.70 21.53
N ALA A 717 -7.83 -13.32 21.13
CA ALA A 717 -7.39 -11.93 21.14
C ALA A 717 -6.55 -11.53 19.92
N GLY A 718 -6.31 -12.46 18.99
CA GLY A 718 -5.35 -12.25 17.89
C GLY A 718 -3.90 -12.28 18.37
N GLY A 719 -2.95 -12.34 17.44
CA GLY A 719 -1.52 -12.24 17.70
C GLY A 719 -1.15 -11.05 18.57
N ALA A 720 -0.28 -11.29 19.55
CA ALA A 720 0.10 -10.31 20.59
C ALA A 720 -1.10 -9.69 21.35
N GLY A 721 -2.31 -10.26 21.30
CA GLY A 721 -3.46 -9.82 22.08
C GLY A 721 -3.34 -10.15 23.57
N MET A 722 -4.28 -9.69 24.39
CA MET A 722 -4.19 -9.89 25.85
C MET A 722 -5.54 -9.95 26.57
N LEU A 723 -5.51 -10.40 27.82
CA LEU A 723 -6.59 -10.21 28.79
C LEU A 723 -6.09 -9.74 30.16
N GLN A 724 -6.97 -9.07 30.91
CA GLN A 724 -6.79 -8.68 32.31
C GLN A 724 -8.02 -9.08 33.12
N VAL A 725 -7.80 -9.49 34.38
CA VAL A 725 -8.85 -10.01 35.25
C VAL A 725 -8.83 -9.31 36.61
N TRP A 726 -10.02 -9.00 37.13
CA TRP A 726 -10.27 -8.53 38.48
C TRP A 726 -11.32 -9.40 39.16
N LEU A 727 -11.17 -9.62 40.47
CA LEU A 727 -12.15 -10.25 41.33
C LEU A 727 -12.55 -9.26 42.43
N ASP A 728 -13.82 -8.87 42.46
CA ASP A 728 -14.37 -7.86 43.38
C ASP A 728 -13.56 -6.55 43.41
N GLY A 729 -13.06 -6.12 42.24
CA GLY A 729 -12.22 -4.92 42.09
C GLY A 729 -10.74 -5.11 42.38
N ARG A 730 -10.32 -6.26 42.92
CA ARG A 730 -8.90 -6.59 43.11
C ARG A 730 -8.33 -7.17 41.82
N PHE A 731 -7.26 -6.56 41.30
CA PHE A 731 -6.54 -7.09 40.14
C PHE A 731 -5.98 -8.48 40.44
N LEU A 732 -6.34 -9.45 39.61
CA LEU A 732 -5.96 -10.84 39.75
C LEU A 732 -4.76 -11.20 38.87
N GLY A 733 -4.68 -10.59 37.68
CA GLY A 733 -3.54 -10.74 36.79
C GLY A 733 -3.87 -10.49 35.33
N GLN A 734 -2.84 -10.72 34.52
CA GLN A 734 -2.81 -10.51 33.08
C GLN A 734 -2.27 -11.75 32.37
N HIS A 735 -2.79 -12.03 31.18
CA HIS A 735 -2.24 -13.04 30.28
C HIS A 735 -2.18 -12.48 28.86
N GLU A 736 -1.10 -12.80 28.13
CA GLU A 736 -0.86 -12.31 26.78
C GLU A 736 -0.66 -13.49 25.82
N LEU A 737 -1.06 -13.31 24.57
CA LEU A 737 -0.73 -14.26 23.50
C LEU A 737 0.66 -13.94 22.96
N ASP A 738 1.37 -14.99 22.53
CA ASP A 738 2.72 -14.85 21.99
C ASP A 738 2.74 -13.97 20.72
N GLY A 739 3.82 -13.21 20.57
CA GLY A 739 4.16 -12.47 19.35
C GLY A 739 5.40 -13.07 18.67
N GLY A 740 5.98 -12.34 17.72
CA GLY A 740 7.25 -12.69 17.09
C GLY A 740 7.14 -13.71 15.95
N LEU A 741 5.94 -13.94 15.42
CA LEU A 741 5.68 -14.86 14.31
C LEU A 741 4.89 -14.16 13.19
N PRO A 742 5.23 -14.40 11.90
CA PRO A 742 4.48 -13.89 10.76
C PRO A 742 3.08 -14.54 10.61
N ARG A 743 2.85 -15.67 11.29
CA ARG A 743 1.53 -16.30 11.49
C ARG A 743 1.37 -16.57 12.98
N PRO A 744 0.79 -15.63 13.76
CA PRO A 744 0.80 -15.70 15.21
C PRO A 744 -0.29 -16.62 15.76
N ILE A 745 -0.14 -17.00 17.04
CA ILE A 745 -1.18 -17.67 17.82
C ILE A 745 -2.24 -16.63 18.20
N THR A 746 -3.51 -16.98 18.03
CA THR A 746 -4.63 -16.03 18.12
C THR A 746 -5.65 -16.34 19.22
N THR A 747 -5.54 -17.52 19.84
CA THR A 747 -6.32 -17.96 21.01
C THR A 747 -5.42 -18.52 22.11
N GLY A 748 -5.86 -18.47 23.36
CA GLY A 748 -5.11 -19.00 24.49
C GLY A 748 -5.95 -19.36 25.70
N VAL A 749 -5.28 -19.87 26.73
CA VAL A 749 -5.89 -20.27 28.02
C VAL A 749 -5.13 -19.59 29.14
N ALA A 750 -5.83 -18.81 29.96
CA ALA A 750 -5.29 -18.17 31.14
C ALA A 750 -5.84 -18.82 32.40
N THR A 751 -4.98 -19.12 33.37
CA THR A 751 -5.37 -19.72 34.65
C THR A 751 -4.90 -18.85 35.81
N PHE A 752 -5.80 -18.52 36.72
CA PHE A 752 -5.55 -17.68 37.88
C PHE A 752 -5.97 -18.38 39.16
N LYS A 753 -5.14 -18.26 40.20
CA LYS A 753 -5.50 -18.71 41.56
C LYS A 753 -6.26 -17.61 42.28
N LEU A 754 -7.41 -17.96 42.85
CA LEU A 754 -8.24 -17.02 43.61
C LEU A 754 -7.57 -16.71 44.95
N PRO A 755 -7.50 -15.44 45.41
CA PRO A 755 -6.95 -15.10 46.72
C PRO A 755 -7.76 -15.73 47.85
N GLU A 756 -7.11 -16.26 48.89
CA GLU A 756 -7.77 -16.97 50.00
C GLU A 756 -8.85 -16.14 50.68
N ASP A 757 -8.63 -14.84 50.82
CA ASP A 757 -9.56 -13.88 51.42
C ASP A 757 -10.81 -13.60 50.57
N LEU A 758 -10.76 -13.95 49.28
CA LEU A 758 -11.86 -13.87 48.34
C LEU A 758 -12.44 -15.25 47.99
N ARG A 759 -11.98 -16.31 48.69
CA ARG A 759 -12.61 -17.64 48.68
C ARG A 759 -13.66 -17.68 49.79
N GLY A 760 -14.87 -18.13 49.51
CA GLY A 760 -15.93 -18.14 50.52
C GLY A 760 -17.31 -18.42 49.93
N THR A 761 -18.35 -18.23 50.75
CA THR A 761 -19.75 -18.33 50.31
C THR A 761 -20.33 -16.94 50.09
N GLY A 762 -20.98 -16.72 48.95
CA GLY A 762 -21.61 -15.44 48.63
C GLY A 762 -21.53 -15.12 47.14
N GLU A 763 -22.13 -14.00 46.75
CA GLU A 763 -21.99 -13.49 45.39
C GLU A 763 -20.63 -12.81 45.22
N HIS A 764 -19.92 -13.17 44.15
CA HIS A 764 -18.68 -12.54 43.73
C HIS A 764 -18.76 -12.08 42.28
N LEU A 765 -17.94 -11.09 41.93
CA LEU A 765 -17.89 -10.48 40.61
C LEU A 765 -16.51 -10.65 39.99
N ILE A 766 -16.48 -11.24 38.79
CA ILE A 766 -15.31 -11.29 37.92
C ILE A 766 -15.47 -10.22 36.83
N SER A 767 -14.52 -9.30 36.74
CA SER A 767 -14.40 -8.39 35.59
C SER A 767 -13.25 -8.85 34.71
N VAL A 768 -13.49 -8.97 33.40
CA VAL A 768 -12.46 -9.34 32.42
C VAL A 768 -12.44 -8.33 31.28
N MET A 769 -11.26 -7.82 30.95
CA MET A 769 -11.02 -7.05 29.73
C MET A 769 -10.21 -7.91 28.77
N VAL A 770 -10.64 -8.01 27.52
CA VAL A 770 -9.85 -8.63 26.44
C VAL A 770 -9.52 -7.58 25.39
N ARG A 771 -8.24 -7.39 25.06
CA ARG A 771 -7.79 -6.54 23.95
C ARG A 771 -7.58 -7.38 22.70
N ASN A 772 -8.42 -7.14 21.69
CA ASN A 772 -8.44 -7.86 20.43
C ASN A 772 -7.63 -7.11 19.35
N ASN A 773 -6.56 -7.72 18.85
CA ASN A 773 -5.72 -7.20 17.76
C ASN A 773 -6.23 -7.59 16.36
N GLY A 774 -7.55 -7.76 16.21
CA GLY A 774 -8.21 -8.09 14.94
C GLY A 774 -8.51 -9.57 14.74
N HIS A 775 -9.23 -9.88 13.66
CA HIS A 775 -9.60 -11.23 13.24
C HIS A 775 -8.68 -11.73 12.12
N ASN A 776 -8.52 -13.05 12.04
CA ASN A 776 -7.72 -13.70 10.99
C ASN A 776 -8.31 -13.43 9.59
N TRP A 777 -7.51 -13.73 8.58
CA TRP A 777 -7.94 -13.81 7.19
C TRP A 777 -8.77 -15.06 6.92
N ASP A 778 -9.25 -15.15 5.67
CA ASP A 778 -10.00 -16.29 5.14
C ASP A 778 -9.38 -16.82 3.85
N LEU A 779 -8.04 -16.75 3.71
CA LEU A 779 -7.31 -17.05 2.46
C LEU A 779 -7.67 -18.40 1.82
N ASP A 780 -7.92 -19.42 2.63
CA ASP A 780 -8.18 -20.79 2.17
C ASP A 780 -9.69 -21.13 2.15
N ALA A 781 -10.55 -20.09 2.25
CA ALA A 781 -12.01 -20.18 2.30
C ALA A 781 -12.53 -21.16 3.37
N ASP A 782 -11.95 -21.09 4.57
CA ASP A 782 -12.08 -22.06 5.65
C ASP A 782 -12.77 -21.50 6.92
N ASP A 783 -13.35 -20.31 6.82
CA ASP A 783 -13.98 -19.55 7.91
C ASP A 783 -13.02 -19.19 9.06
N PHE A 784 -11.70 -19.13 8.83
CA PHE A 784 -10.73 -18.72 9.87
C PHE A 784 -10.96 -17.29 10.37
N HIS A 785 -11.53 -16.42 9.53
CA HIS A 785 -11.95 -15.07 9.95
C HIS A 785 -13.01 -15.10 11.06
N LYS A 786 -13.74 -16.21 11.21
CA LYS A 786 -14.76 -16.41 12.25
C LYS A 786 -14.21 -16.97 13.55
N GLU A 787 -12.89 -17.13 13.69
CA GLU A 787 -12.30 -17.53 14.96
C GLU A 787 -12.74 -16.57 16.08
N ALA A 788 -13.14 -17.11 17.23
CA ALA A 788 -13.66 -16.33 18.34
C ALA A 788 -12.70 -15.20 18.77
N ARG A 789 -13.29 -14.08 19.20
CA ARG A 789 -12.60 -12.99 19.89
C ARG A 789 -13.34 -12.65 21.18
N GLY A 790 -12.61 -12.19 22.19
CA GLY A 790 -13.13 -12.08 23.54
C GLY A 790 -13.02 -13.41 24.30
N LEU A 791 -13.92 -13.65 25.25
CA LEU A 791 -13.93 -14.92 25.98
C LEU A 791 -14.56 -16.02 25.12
N VAL A 792 -13.97 -17.22 25.16
CA VAL A 792 -14.53 -18.43 24.54
C VAL A 792 -15.28 -19.25 25.58
N SER A 793 -14.69 -19.41 26.76
CA SER A 793 -15.30 -20.08 27.91
C SER A 793 -14.63 -19.63 29.20
N ALA A 794 -15.33 -19.81 30.32
CA ALA A 794 -14.81 -19.56 31.65
C ALA A 794 -15.23 -20.70 32.58
N SER A 795 -14.30 -21.18 33.39
CA SER A 795 -14.54 -22.23 34.39
C SER A 795 -13.99 -21.82 35.74
N LEU A 796 -14.77 -22.04 36.77
CA LEU A 796 -14.34 -22.02 38.17
C LEU A 796 -14.24 -23.45 38.67
N SER A 797 -13.14 -23.78 39.34
CA SER A 797 -12.90 -25.13 39.86
C SER A 797 -12.09 -25.14 41.15
N GLY A 798 -12.25 -26.21 41.91
CA GLY A 798 -11.42 -26.60 43.05
C GLY A 798 -10.72 -27.94 42.81
N PRO A 799 -9.84 -28.40 43.72
CA PRO A 799 -9.09 -29.65 43.57
C PRO A 799 -9.93 -30.92 43.35
N GLY A 800 -11.21 -30.91 43.73
CA GLY A 800 -12.13 -32.04 43.58
C GLY A 800 -13.39 -31.76 42.74
N SER A 801 -13.51 -30.59 42.10
CA SER A 801 -14.71 -30.21 41.36
C SER A 801 -14.57 -30.44 39.85
N TYR A 802 -15.68 -30.70 39.16
CA TYR A 802 -15.70 -30.72 37.70
C TYR A 802 -15.54 -29.31 37.12
N SER A 803 -14.89 -29.17 35.96
CA SER A 803 -14.89 -27.91 35.21
C SER A 803 -16.32 -27.50 34.84
N PHE A 804 -16.57 -26.19 34.80
CA PHE A 804 -17.88 -25.60 34.46
C PHE A 804 -19.03 -25.95 35.43
N ALA A 805 -18.73 -26.52 36.61
CA ALA A 805 -19.74 -26.89 37.61
C ALA A 805 -20.38 -25.68 38.31
N VAL A 806 -19.70 -24.53 38.36
CA VAL A 806 -20.21 -23.28 38.93
C VAL A 806 -20.74 -22.39 37.82
N PRO A 807 -22.07 -22.12 37.76
CA PRO A 807 -22.64 -21.21 36.79
C PRO A 807 -22.14 -19.78 37.01
N ILE A 808 -21.85 -19.07 35.92
CA ILE A 808 -21.45 -17.66 35.93
C ILE A 808 -22.43 -16.88 35.04
N ALA A 809 -23.12 -15.90 35.60
CA ALA A 809 -24.03 -15.01 34.88
C ALA A 809 -23.23 -13.84 34.29
N TRP A 810 -23.00 -13.89 32.97
CA TRP A 810 -22.16 -12.94 32.27
C TRP A 810 -22.94 -11.80 31.61
N LYS A 811 -22.36 -10.61 31.69
CA LYS A 811 -22.68 -9.46 30.85
C LYS A 811 -21.47 -9.06 30.02
N ILE A 812 -21.70 -8.45 28.87
CA ILE A 812 -20.67 -8.05 27.90
C ILE A 812 -20.91 -6.62 27.37
N GLN A 813 -19.81 -5.88 27.16
CA GLN A 813 -19.81 -4.56 26.54
C GLN A 813 -18.55 -4.36 25.69
N GLY A 814 -18.73 -4.16 24.38
CA GLY A 814 -17.70 -3.66 23.47
C GLY A 814 -17.86 -2.16 23.21
N ASN A 815 -17.59 -1.73 21.97
CA ASN A 815 -17.77 -0.34 21.55
C ASN A 815 -19.21 0.15 21.77
N LYS A 816 -19.37 1.46 22.02
CA LYS A 816 -20.69 2.07 22.26
C LYS A 816 -21.56 1.96 21.01
N GLY A 817 -22.73 1.33 21.17
CA GLY A 817 -23.70 1.09 20.08
C GLY A 817 -23.48 -0.21 19.28
N GLY A 818 -22.35 -0.91 19.44
CA GLY A 818 -22.04 -2.10 18.64
C GLY A 818 -22.02 -1.78 17.14
N GLU A 819 -22.82 -2.50 16.36
CA GLU A 819 -23.02 -2.27 14.92
C GLU A 819 -23.73 -0.94 14.61
N ASP A 820 -24.53 -0.40 15.54
CA ASP A 820 -25.16 0.92 15.43
C ASP A 820 -24.18 2.01 15.91
N ILE A 821 -23.09 2.18 15.15
CA ILE A 821 -21.99 3.08 15.48
C ILE A 821 -22.45 4.53 15.73
N GLN A 822 -21.87 5.17 16.75
CA GLN A 822 -22.21 6.55 17.13
C GLN A 822 -21.33 7.60 16.44
N ASP A 823 -20.10 7.23 16.06
CA ASP A 823 -19.17 8.07 15.30
C ASP A 823 -19.13 7.62 13.84
N SER A 824 -20.04 8.15 13.02
CA SER A 824 -20.06 7.84 11.59
C SER A 824 -18.95 8.53 10.79
N VAL A 825 -18.36 9.61 11.32
CA VAL A 825 -17.27 10.34 10.63
C VAL A 825 -16.01 9.47 10.62
N ARG A 826 -15.60 8.98 11.79
CA ARG A 826 -14.44 8.09 11.92
C ARG A 826 -14.81 6.64 11.64
N GLY A 827 -16.07 6.26 11.79
CA GLY A 827 -16.63 4.96 11.45
C GLY A 827 -16.15 3.81 12.33
N ASN A 828 -16.49 2.59 11.93
CA ASN A 828 -16.33 1.40 12.75
C ASN A 828 -14.89 1.00 13.14
N PRO A 829 -13.79 1.33 12.43
CA PRO A 829 -12.48 0.89 12.87
C PRO A 829 -11.93 1.78 14.00
N ASN A 830 -12.51 2.95 14.28
CA ASN A 830 -11.87 3.92 15.18
C ASN A 830 -11.90 3.49 16.65
N ASN A 831 -13.07 3.06 17.13
CA ASN A 831 -13.34 2.87 18.55
C ASN A 831 -13.50 1.39 18.90
N GLY A 832 -12.78 0.96 19.93
CA GLY A 832 -13.02 -0.27 20.68
C GLY A 832 -13.95 -0.03 21.87
N GLY A 833 -13.88 -0.93 22.85
CA GLY A 833 -14.73 -0.95 24.02
C GLY A 833 -14.09 -0.44 25.31
N GLN A 834 -13.00 0.33 25.29
CA GLN A 834 -12.52 0.97 26.53
C GLN A 834 -13.53 2.00 27.06
N TYR A 835 -13.60 2.19 28.39
CA TYR A 835 -14.52 3.17 28.98
C TYR A 835 -14.37 4.56 28.35
N GLY A 836 -13.14 5.07 28.26
CA GLY A 836 -12.87 6.38 27.66
C GLY A 836 -13.14 6.46 26.15
N GLU A 837 -13.17 5.35 25.43
CA GLU A 837 -13.65 5.32 24.04
C GLU A 837 -15.18 5.51 24.01
N ARG A 838 -15.91 4.77 24.86
CA ARG A 838 -17.38 4.86 24.95
C ARG A 838 -17.87 6.23 25.45
N GLU A 839 -17.10 6.85 26.33
CA GLU A 839 -17.39 8.18 26.89
C GLU A 839 -16.74 9.35 26.11
N GLY A 840 -16.09 9.08 24.97
CA GLY A 840 -15.58 10.13 24.09
C GLY A 840 -14.39 10.91 24.62
N TRP A 841 -13.61 10.38 25.57
CA TRP A 841 -12.45 11.04 26.19
C TRP A 841 -11.33 11.36 25.19
N HIS A 842 -11.28 10.60 24.10
CA HIS A 842 -10.35 10.80 22.98
C HIS A 842 -10.73 11.99 22.09
N LEU A 843 -11.96 12.50 22.18
CA LEU A 843 -12.47 13.52 21.28
C LEU A 843 -11.91 14.92 21.61
N PRO A 844 -11.73 15.78 20.58
CA PRO A 844 -11.52 17.21 20.79
C PRO A 844 -12.65 17.81 21.64
N GLY A 845 -12.37 18.87 22.40
CA GLY A 845 -13.40 19.56 23.19
C GLY A 845 -13.92 18.82 24.44
N PHE A 846 -13.52 17.56 24.70
CA PHE A 846 -13.86 16.86 25.95
C PHE A 846 -13.43 17.67 27.19
N PRO A 847 -14.31 17.84 28.22
CA PRO A 847 -14.04 18.66 29.39
C PRO A 847 -13.20 17.91 30.44
N ASP A 848 -11.89 17.84 30.21
CA ASP A 848 -10.90 17.20 31.11
C ASP A 848 -10.36 18.13 32.21
N ALA A 849 -10.96 19.31 32.42
CA ALA A 849 -10.49 20.24 33.45
C ALA A 849 -10.56 19.67 34.88
N SER A 850 -11.48 18.73 35.12
CA SER A 850 -11.63 18.01 36.39
C SER A 850 -10.63 16.86 36.56
N TRP A 851 -9.89 16.51 35.52
CA TRP A 851 -8.88 15.45 35.58
C TRP A 851 -7.62 15.93 36.30
N VAL A 852 -6.93 14.97 36.92
CA VAL A 852 -5.71 15.23 37.67
C VAL A 852 -4.59 15.62 36.71
N LYS A 853 -3.70 16.54 37.12
CA LYS A 853 -2.50 16.85 36.33
C LYS A 853 -1.55 15.65 36.31
N ALA A 854 -0.96 15.38 35.16
CA ALA A 854 0.00 14.31 34.97
C ALA A 854 1.41 14.87 34.71
N ASP A 855 2.42 14.26 35.33
CA ASP A 855 3.83 14.45 34.95
C ASP A 855 4.22 13.32 33.99
N MET A 856 4.38 13.67 32.71
CA MET A 856 4.74 12.70 31.67
C MET A 856 6.17 12.18 31.80
N ALA A 857 7.04 12.82 32.59
CA ALA A 857 8.38 12.31 32.88
C ALA A 857 8.39 11.25 34.00
N ALA A 858 7.33 11.17 34.80
CA ALA A 858 7.23 10.32 35.98
C ALA A 858 5.84 9.68 36.11
N THR A 859 5.34 9.09 35.02
CA THR A 859 4.04 8.41 35.02
C THR A 859 4.01 7.24 36.00
N THR A 860 2.88 7.03 36.67
CA THR A 860 2.70 5.92 37.62
C THR A 860 1.97 4.77 36.93
N PRO A 861 2.54 3.55 36.92
CA PRO A 861 1.85 2.36 36.42
C PRO A 861 0.55 2.09 37.16
N TYR A 862 -0.46 1.58 36.46
CA TYR A 862 -1.77 1.23 37.02
C TYR A 862 -2.25 -0.10 36.45
N ALA A 863 -2.75 -0.98 37.30
CA ALA A 863 -3.34 -2.24 36.87
C ALA A 863 -4.70 -1.99 36.21
N GLY A 864 -4.69 -1.95 34.87
CA GLY A 864 -5.81 -1.52 34.05
C GLY A 864 -5.38 -0.44 33.06
N THR A 865 -6.31 0.43 32.67
CA THR A 865 -6.06 1.50 31.71
C THR A 865 -6.08 2.87 32.39
N THR A 866 -5.06 3.68 32.11
CA THR A 866 -4.97 5.10 32.48
C THR A 866 -5.02 5.95 31.21
N TRP A 867 -5.87 6.97 31.20
CA TRP A 867 -5.94 7.92 30.09
C TRP A 867 -5.07 9.13 30.38
N TYR A 868 -4.35 9.59 29.36
CA TYR A 868 -3.59 10.84 29.37
C TYR A 868 -4.07 11.72 28.23
N ARG A 869 -4.29 13.00 28.46
CA ARG A 869 -4.75 13.94 27.44
C ARG A 869 -4.04 15.29 27.53
N THR A 870 -3.75 15.89 26.40
CA THR A 870 -3.33 17.30 26.31
C THR A 870 -3.74 17.90 24.97
N SER A 871 -3.47 19.19 24.79
CA SER A 871 -3.61 19.88 23.50
C SER A 871 -2.35 20.69 23.18
N PHE A 872 -2.05 20.84 21.89
CA PHE A 872 -0.91 21.60 21.40
C PHE A 872 -1.28 22.36 20.12
N ASP A 873 -0.64 23.50 19.91
CA ASP A 873 -0.82 24.32 18.71
C ASP A 873 0.36 24.13 17.75
N LEU A 874 0.05 24.15 16.45
CA LEU A 874 1.04 24.15 15.38
C LEU A 874 0.94 25.44 14.56
N ALA A 875 2.09 25.91 14.09
CA ALA A 875 2.20 27.06 13.20
C ALA A 875 3.24 26.76 12.11
N LEU A 876 3.01 25.66 11.39
CA LEU A 876 3.93 25.21 10.33
C LEU A 876 3.87 26.16 9.12
N PRO A 877 4.92 26.21 8.28
CA PRO A 877 4.90 27.04 7.07
C PRO A 877 3.82 26.60 6.06
N LYS A 878 3.02 27.54 5.54
CA LYS A 878 1.86 27.25 4.68
C LYS A 878 2.19 26.61 3.32
N ASP A 879 3.35 26.92 2.75
CA ASP A 879 3.77 26.40 1.43
C ASP A 879 4.59 25.10 1.55
N HIS A 880 4.43 24.37 2.66
CA HIS A 880 5.20 23.17 2.96
C HIS A 880 4.29 22.00 3.27
N ASP A 881 4.67 20.83 2.77
CA ASP A 881 4.13 19.56 3.23
C ASP A 881 5.04 19.02 4.33
N VAL A 882 4.56 19.14 5.57
CA VAL A 882 5.21 18.64 6.77
C VAL A 882 4.46 17.42 7.26
N THR A 883 5.09 16.24 7.25
CA THR A 883 4.52 15.03 7.84
C THR A 883 5.14 14.78 9.20
N LEU A 884 4.29 14.71 10.22
CA LEU A 884 4.71 14.51 11.61
C LEU A 884 4.55 13.05 12.03
N GLY A 885 5.23 12.70 13.12
CA GLY A 885 5.06 11.41 13.78
C GLY A 885 4.97 11.57 15.30
N LEU A 886 4.35 10.60 15.96
CA LEU A 886 4.43 10.42 17.40
C LEU A 886 5.40 9.29 17.71
N SER A 887 6.46 9.59 18.46
CA SER A 887 7.43 8.59 18.92
C SER A 887 7.21 8.27 20.40
N ILE A 888 7.27 6.98 20.76
CA ILE A 888 7.18 6.49 22.14
C ILE A 888 8.44 5.67 22.48
N GLY A 889 9.20 6.16 23.47
CA GLY A 889 10.45 5.57 23.89
C GLY A 889 11.60 5.86 22.92
N ASP A 890 12.48 4.87 22.75
CA ASP A 890 13.68 4.95 21.92
C ASP A 890 13.38 4.37 20.52
N PRO A 891 13.28 5.19 19.46
CA PRO A 891 12.92 4.70 18.12
C PRO A 891 13.99 3.80 17.50
N ASP A 892 15.22 3.82 17.99
CA ASP A 892 16.31 2.96 17.52
C ASP A 892 16.26 1.55 18.13
N LYS A 893 15.31 1.30 19.04
CA LYS A 893 15.09 0.00 19.68
C LYS A 893 13.70 -0.53 19.34
N PRO A 894 13.58 -1.72 18.73
CA PRO A 894 12.28 -2.25 18.35
C PRO A 894 11.38 -2.51 19.57
N ARG A 895 11.96 -2.80 20.75
CA ARG A 895 11.20 -3.11 21.96
C ARG A 895 11.93 -2.79 23.26
N SER A 896 11.15 -2.68 24.34
CA SER A 896 11.55 -2.46 25.72
C SER A 896 11.16 -3.70 26.53
N PRO A 897 12.00 -4.77 26.56
CA PRO A 897 11.58 -6.09 27.04
C PRO A 897 11.18 -6.12 28.53
N ASN A 898 11.66 -5.15 29.31
CA ASN A 898 11.37 -5.03 30.75
C ASN A 898 10.21 -4.07 31.07
N LYS A 899 9.41 -3.68 30.06
CA LYS A 899 8.27 -2.76 30.20
C LYS A 899 7.04 -3.39 29.56
N ARG A 900 6.06 -3.80 30.36
CA ARG A 900 4.84 -4.48 29.94
C ARG A 900 3.62 -3.54 29.97
N TYR A 901 3.64 -2.58 29.06
CA TYR A 901 2.49 -1.70 28.84
C TYR A 901 2.16 -1.53 27.37
N ARG A 902 0.93 -1.07 27.12
CA ARG A 902 0.34 -0.90 25.79
C ARG A 902 -0.28 0.48 25.68
N VAL A 903 -0.34 1.05 24.49
CA VAL A 903 -0.96 2.37 24.27
C VAL A 903 -1.86 2.33 23.04
N LEU A 904 -3.07 2.85 23.17
CA LEU A 904 -3.88 3.32 22.03
C LEU A 904 -3.65 4.83 21.86
N ILE A 905 -3.36 5.24 20.64
CA ILE A 905 -2.97 6.62 20.32
C ILE A 905 -4.10 7.31 19.59
N PHE A 906 -4.65 8.38 20.18
CA PHE A 906 -5.69 9.19 19.55
C PHE A 906 -5.19 10.60 19.25
N VAL A 907 -5.35 11.06 18.02
CA VAL A 907 -5.05 12.43 17.59
C VAL A 907 -6.30 13.04 16.98
N ASN A 908 -6.78 14.15 17.56
CA ASN A 908 -8.06 14.77 17.20
C ASN A 908 -9.23 13.76 17.17
N GLY A 909 -9.20 12.77 18.08
CA GLY A 909 -10.16 11.67 18.17
C GLY A 909 -9.96 10.52 17.18
N TRP A 910 -9.02 10.61 16.25
CA TRP A 910 -8.68 9.52 15.33
C TRP A 910 -7.71 8.56 15.99
N ASN A 911 -8.04 7.27 16.03
CA ASN A 911 -7.15 6.23 16.51
C ASN A 911 -6.03 6.00 15.47
N MET A 912 -4.84 6.50 15.78
CA MET A 912 -3.67 6.48 14.89
C MET A 912 -2.74 5.29 15.11
N GLY A 913 -3.09 4.37 16.01
CA GLY A 913 -2.41 3.10 16.12
C GLY A 913 -2.23 2.59 17.54
N GLN A 914 -1.60 1.42 17.59
CA GLN A 914 -1.37 0.65 18.80
C GLN A 914 0.12 0.49 19.04
N PHE A 915 0.52 0.63 20.30
CA PHE A 915 1.89 0.44 20.74
C PHE A 915 1.95 -0.63 21.83
N ILE A 916 2.92 -1.53 21.77
CA ILE A 916 3.17 -2.57 22.78
C ILE A 916 4.66 -2.56 23.11
N ALA A 917 5.03 -2.08 24.30
CA ALA A 917 6.41 -1.76 24.63
C ALA A 917 7.36 -2.95 24.53
N HIS A 918 7.00 -4.10 25.12
CA HIS A 918 7.83 -5.32 25.14
C HIS A 918 7.73 -6.17 23.87
N VAL A 919 6.75 -5.90 22.99
CA VAL A 919 6.56 -6.67 21.74
C VAL A 919 7.17 -5.92 20.55
N GLY A 920 6.78 -4.67 20.30
CA GLY A 920 7.25 -3.90 19.14
C GLY A 920 6.80 -4.49 17.78
N PRO A 921 7.41 -4.09 16.66
CA PRO A 921 8.57 -3.19 16.56
C PRO A 921 8.22 -1.69 16.53
N GLN A 922 6.97 -1.33 16.24
CA GLN A 922 6.63 0.05 15.90
C GLN A 922 6.84 1.01 17.08
N ARG A 923 7.67 2.03 16.86
CA ARG A 923 8.02 3.07 17.84
C ARG A 923 7.60 4.47 17.43
N THR A 924 7.34 4.67 16.14
CA THR A 924 6.95 5.94 15.54
C THR A 924 5.69 5.73 14.71
N PHE A 925 4.70 6.60 14.93
CA PHE A 925 3.37 6.53 14.31
C PHE A 925 3.16 7.76 13.44
N VAL A 926 2.92 7.56 12.14
CA VAL A 926 2.72 8.66 11.19
C VAL A 926 1.41 9.38 11.51
N LEU A 927 1.47 10.71 11.55
CA LEU A 927 0.32 11.59 11.77
C LEU A 927 0.08 12.40 10.48
N PRO A 928 -0.85 11.98 9.61
CA PRO A 928 -1.06 12.64 8.32
C PRO A 928 -1.70 14.02 8.49
N ASN A 929 -1.29 14.96 7.62
CA ASN A 929 -1.98 16.25 7.49
C ASN A 929 -3.45 16.03 7.12
N GLY A 930 -4.31 16.88 7.66
CA GLY A 930 -5.76 16.70 7.60
C GLY A 930 -6.29 16.09 8.90
N ILE A 931 -5.67 15.02 9.41
CA ILE A 931 -5.91 14.54 10.79
C ILE A 931 -5.27 15.51 11.78
N VAL A 932 -4.00 15.84 11.56
CA VAL A 932 -3.33 16.96 12.23
C VAL A 932 -3.69 18.25 11.51
N ASP A 933 -4.00 19.28 12.28
CA ASP A 933 -4.10 20.66 11.81
C ASP A 933 -2.71 21.32 11.90
N PRO A 934 -2.01 21.53 10.77
CA PRO A 934 -0.64 22.06 10.77
C PRO A 934 -0.56 23.54 11.17
N HIS A 935 -1.70 24.24 11.27
CA HIS A 935 -1.78 25.67 11.54
C HIS A 935 -2.75 26.02 12.68
N GLY A 936 -3.05 25.05 13.54
CA GLY A 936 -4.05 25.21 14.58
C GLY A 936 -3.87 24.27 15.77
N LYS A 937 -4.94 24.21 16.57
CA LYS A 937 -5.00 23.42 17.80
C LYS A 937 -5.27 21.96 17.48
N ASN A 938 -4.49 21.09 18.12
CA ASN A 938 -4.61 19.65 18.07
C ASN A 938 -4.80 19.09 19.49
N THR A 939 -5.52 17.99 19.62
CA THR A 939 -5.68 17.23 20.86
C THR A 939 -5.03 15.86 20.69
N ILE A 940 -4.30 15.42 21.70
CA ILE A 940 -3.76 14.05 21.78
C ILE A 940 -4.29 13.39 23.05
N ALA A 941 -4.74 12.14 22.92
CA ALA A 941 -5.11 11.29 24.04
C ALA A 941 -4.44 9.93 23.91
N LEU A 942 -3.92 9.41 25.02
CA LEU A 942 -3.24 8.13 25.12
C LEU A 942 -3.98 7.25 26.13
N ALA A 943 -4.44 6.08 25.71
CA ALA A 943 -4.98 5.08 26.64
C ALA A 943 -3.88 4.05 26.95
N VAL A 944 -3.28 4.15 28.13
CA VAL A 944 -2.12 3.35 28.56
C VAL A 944 -2.61 2.21 29.43
N THR A 945 -2.37 0.96 29.01
CA THR A 945 -2.77 -0.24 29.74
C THR A 945 -1.56 -1.01 30.25
N SER A 946 -1.50 -1.33 31.55
CA SER A 946 -0.46 -2.20 32.13
C SER A 946 -1.00 -3.05 33.28
N ASP A 947 -0.16 -3.93 33.82
CA ASP A 947 -0.47 -4.74 35.01
C ASP A 947 -0.19 -4.00 36.35
N GLY A 948 0.27 -2.75 36.28
CA GLY A 948 0.60 -1.92 37.43
C GLY A 948 1.98 -2.15 38.05
N ALA A 949 2.85 -2.99 37.48
CA ALA A 949 4.19 -3.20 38.02
C ALA A 949 5.05 -1.91 37.94
N PRO A 950 5.91 -1.62 38.93
CA PRO A 950 6.68 -0.36 38.99
C PRO A 950 7.55 -0.03 37.76
N GLY A 951 7.94 -1.03 36.95
CA GLY A 951 8.73 -0.85 35.73
C GLY A 951 7.93 -0.38 34.51
N ASP A 952 6.60 -0.53 34.54
CA ASP A 952 5.72 -0.45 33.37
C ASP A 952 5.16 0.96 33.12
N ALA A 953 5.90 1.96 33.57
CA ALA A 953 5.60 3.36 33.33
C ALA A 953 5.76 3.69 31.83
N LEU A 954 4.88 4.55 31.33
CA LEU A 954 4.88 5.06 29.96
C LEU A 954 6.24 5.69 29.65
N GLU A 955 6.85 5.30 28.54
CA GLU A 955 8.10 5.88 28.07
C GLU A 955 7.88 7.27 27.46
N ALA A 956 8.98 8.00 27.27
CA ALA A 956 8.93 9.36 26.75
C ALA A 956 8.16 9.45 25.41
N VAL A 957 7.22 10.39 25.34
CA VAL A 957 6.40 10.64 24.15
C VAL A 957 6.87 11.94 23.48
N LYS A 958 7.12 11.89 22.18
CA LYS A 958 7.65 13.03 21.41
C LYS A 958 6.91 13.22 20.09
N LEU A 959 6.68 14.47 19.71
CA LEU A 959 6.31 14.84 18.35
C LEU A 959 7.59 14.98 17.52
N VAL A 960 7.66 14.30 16.37
CA VAL A 960 8.86 14.27 15.51
C VAL A 960 8.51 14.70 14.09
N ASN A 961 9.48 15.33 13.40
CA ASN A 961 9.37 15.64 11.98
C ASN A 961 9.84 14.42 11.17
N LEU A 962 8.94 13.79 10.42
CA LEU A 962 9.29 12.65 9.57
C LEU A 962 9.72 13.10 8.18
N ARG A 963 9.03 14.10 7.63
CA ARG A 963 9.31 14.65 6.31
C ARG A 963 8.89 16.10 6.23
N THR A 964 9.70 16.93 5.58
CA THR A 964 9.35 18.31 5.24
C THR A 964 9.80 18.60 3.83
N VAL A 965 8.88 19.06 2.98
CA VAL A 965 9.20 19.57 1.66
C VAL A 965 8.51 20.90 1.41
N ARG A 966 9.10 21.73 0.56
CA ARG A 966 8.42 22.92 0.04
C ARG A 966 7.62 22.52 -1.19
N GLY A 967 6.33 22.83 -1.20
CA GLY A 967 5.37 22.31 -2.18
C GLY A 967 4.29 21.46 -1.50
N GLY A 968 3.97 20.32 -2.10
CA GLY A 968 2.85 19.48 -1.68
C GLY A 968 1.52 19.82 -2.37
N VAL A 969 0.48 19.12 -1.95
CA VAL A 969 -0.91 19.42 -2.34
C VAL A 969 -1.60 20.20 -1.23
N PRO A 970 -2.57 21.09 -1.54
CA PRO A 970 -3.44 21.65 -0.51
C PRO A 970 -4.19 20.52 0.22
N VAL A 971 -4.21 20.58 1.55
CA VAL A 971 -4.90 19.60 2.40
C VAL A 971 -5.84 20.34 3.34
N ALA A 972 -7.13 20.05 3.25
CA ALA A 972 -8.12 20.52 4.19
C ALA A 972 -8.08 19.66 5.47
N ARG A 973 -8.49 20.28 6.58
CA ARG A 973 -8.71 19.54 7.82
C ARG A 973 -9.82 18.51 7.61
N VAL A 974 -9.53 17.26 7.94
CA VAL A 974 -10.51 16.18 7.96
C VAL A 974 -11.48 16.45 9.10
N PRO A 975 -12.80 16.27 8.91
CA PRO A 975 -13.77 16.47 9.99
C PRO A 975 -13.38 15.67 11.23
N ALA A 976 -13.24 16.36 12.36
CA ALA A 976 -12.94 15.78 13.65
C ALA A 976 -13.97 16.32 14.66
N PRO A 977 -15.18 15.73 14.71
CA PRO A 977 -16.25 16.21 15.58
C PRO A 977 -15.78 16.30 17.03
N ASP A 978 -16.10 17.43 17.66
CA ASP A 978 -15.90 17.64 19.09
C ASP A 978 -16.81 16.71 19.92
N PHE A 979 -16.40 16.48 21.15
CA PHE A 979 -17.17 15.79 22.17
C PHE A 979 -18.57 16.39 22.31
N LYS A 980 -19.57 15.50 22.37
CA LYS A 980 -20.95 15.84 22.72
C LYS A 980 -21.36 14.89 23.87
N PRO A 981 -21.81 15.44 25.02
CA PRO A 981 -22.24 14.66 26.18
C PRO A 981 -23.31 13.61 25.88
#